data_AF-A0A972Q6F1-F1
#
_entry.id   AF-A0A972Q6F1-F1
#
_cell.length_a   1.000
_cell.length_b   1.000
_cell.length_c   1.000
_cell.angle_alpha   90.00
_cell.angle_beta   90.00
_cell.angle_gamma   90.00
#
_symmetry.space_group_name_H-M   'P 1'
#
loop_
_entity.id
_entity.type
_entity.pdbx_description
1 polymer ?
#
loop_
_entity_poly.entity_id
_entity_poly.type
_entity_poly.pdbx_seq_one_letter_code
_entity_poly.pdbx_strand_id
1 'polypeptide(L)'
;MKIKAIICIGAAVLASILWGIAPVLAESNPAEDISFQRKGQFASEHRRVEGEMRTRLISPEIDADSSHSWDAVHYDIEMEFFPSNTEVSAAVTITGFSNEAGLDSVPMHFYPGMSIESVLCGGAPTGYLWEDDDLTVELDGVYAQGDTFEITISYNGTPSMIYDPNAIGGMGVFWGNVIYSYTDPEGARAWFPCFDKPYDKATYSARYTLPEGWVMASNGNLDSTVVNPNNTVTYCWTHDYPIETHLISIAASNYAQFDTTYSGIPIEYYVYPGHLGAAQADFQQMPDMMECYELNFGEYPFEKYGMAEAPIFGGYGGMEHQTMTTIGSGLITGTGAYEFIFCHELSHMWFGDAVSLIDWPHMWLNEGFATYSEAVWAYSNYGWYYFLYYVQNYIQNVYMNWENSFNRHPIYDPPSGYLFSPVEYEKAASVLHMLRYYMGDLTFFNVLREYYLTYRYGCASTDDFQEVCETVSGLDLEWFFQQWIYDEGYPVFEYFAAADSVAPSTYRISVGISQTQEQSLPAFMTDIDIAIFAEGQWVDTNTVWVEERIEEFVYEFVGPEPDSIVLDPESWILGRKIYQSSVTGPAFSYIDYEWETEFLSPGSGSGLAVTLLNSGISVEEVSGILTSDDPDLTVTGGQSSFGYAGFMTTFSNVDDPFTVELDASAEPHWAQMQLTLEWLGGDTILDFSAPVGDPTILFVDDDEGAVNDTCATDMLDSLGMVYRHWDVFYSGQPADLGDYEGVIWYCGHAGNTLSGAEIDLLSDYLDGSGRLFISGTNIASDLAGVDFLPDYLGIEFGSEVVIPIIMGVPGDPIGGGLSIYLDSQPSDQDSIAAVNGGVVCFNYTGNKPCGVHKEDGYKAVTFSFSFDDIRWDNPNFSKPDEVLWAVLNWLEVAVEVEQPAAEEGLPGGYRLLSVYPNPFNNTTTITFSLERAMAVKLVIYDILGREAAVLVDGEMSAGRHRVEWRAEPMASGIYFLQCSTIEGSLIMKVVLLK
;
A
#
# COMPACT_ATOMS: atom_id res chain seq x y z
N MET A 1 -18.65 7.81 12.53
CA MET A 1 -19.82 6.94 12.71
C MET A 1 -20.33 6.26 11.43
N LYS A 2 -20.48 6.96 10.29
CA LYS A 2 -20.85 6.29 9.01
C LYS A 2 -19.68 5.74 8.18
N ILE A 3 -18.44 6.14 8.42
CA ILE A 3 -17.30 5.77 7.56
C ILE A 3 -16.49 4.58 8.10
N LYS A 4 -16.50 4.32 9.42
CA LYS A 4 -15.68 3.27 10.04
C LYS A 4 -16.28 1.86 9.92
N ALA A 5 -17.61 1.71 9.98
CA ALA A 5 -18.27 0.45 9.66
C ALA A 5 -18.37 0.18 8.13
N ILE A 6 -18.19 1.20 7.28
CA ILE A 6 -18.22 1.03 5.82
C ILE A 6 -16.94 0.35 5.29
N ILE A 7 -15.84 0.32 6.07
CA ILE A 7 -14.56 -0.19 5.59
C ILE A 7 -14.52 -1.73 5.67
N CYS A 8 -14.94 -2.36 6.77
CA CYS A 8 -15.09 -3.82 6.85
C CYS A 8 -16.27 -4.33 5.99
N ILE A 9 -17.37 -3.56 5.93
CA ILE A 9 -18.55 -3.87 5.10
C ILE A 9 -18.25 -3.67 3.59
N GLY A 10 -17.30 -2.81 3.24
CA GLY A 10 -16.97 -2.47 1.85
C GLY A 10 -16.35 -3.63 1.06
N ALA A 11 -15.53 -4.46 1.73
CA ALA A 11 -14.90 -5.63 1.12
C ALA A 11 -15.91 -6.79 0.92
N ALA A 12 -16.76 -7.05 1.92
CA ALA A 12 -17.74 -8.15 1.88
C ALA A 12 -18.98 -7.85 0.99
N VAL A 13 -19.42 -6.59 0.89
CA VAL A 13 -20.63 -6.21 0.12
C VAL A 13 -20.37 -6.09 -1.38
N LEU A 14 -19.14 -5.79 -1.82
CA LEU A 14 -18.78 -5.82 -3.25
C LEU A 14 -18.69 -7.26 -3.80
N ALA A 15 -18.34 -8.23 -2.97
CA ALA A 15 -18.25 -9.65 -3.33
C ALA A 15 -19.62 -10.30 -3.66
N SER A 16 -20.68 -9.86 -2.98
CA SER A 16 -22.01 -10.47 -3.09
C SER A 16 -22.86 -9.92 -4.25
N ILE A 17 -22.48 -8.79 -4.86
CA ILE A 17 -23.18 -8.22 -6.04
C ILE A 17 -22.78 -8.92 -7.35
N LEU A 18 -21.67 -9.66 -7.39
CA LEU A 18 -21.19 -10.37 -8.58
C LEU A 18 -21.60 -11.87 -8.65
N TRP A 19 -22.35 -12.37 -7.67
CA TRP A 19 -22.78 -13.78 -7.54
C TRP A 19 -23.82 -14.28 -8.59
N GLY A 20 -24.01 -13.54 -9.69
CA GLY A 20 -25.02 -13.83 -10.70
C GLY A 20 -24.56 -14.66 -11.91
N ILE A 21 -23.26 -14.94 -12.09
CA ILE A 21 -22.76 -15.56 -13.33
C ILE A 21 -21.55 -16.49 -13.10
N ALA A 22 -21.70 -17.55 -12.29
CA ALA A 22 -20.75 -18.67 -12.32
C ALA A 22 -21.40 -19.94 -11.76
N PRO A 23 -22.22 -20.65 -12.55
CA PRO A 23 -21.99 -22.09 -12.63
C PRO A 23 -22.33 -22.64 -14.02
N VAL A 24 -21.37 -22.58 -14.94
CA VAL A 24 -21.26 -23.53 -16.07
C VAL A 24 -19.78 -23.53 -16.43
N LEU A 25 -18.98 -24.47 -15.94
CA LEU A 25 -17.73 -24.97 -16.52
C LEU A 25 -17.08 -25.90 -15.49
N ALA A 26 -17.76 -26.99 -15.14
CA ALA A 26 -17.18 -28.10 -14.41
C ALA A 26 -17.57 -29.41 -15.11
N GLU A 27 -17.13 -29.58 -16.35
CA GLU A 27 -17.11 -30.89 -16.99
C GLU A 27 -15.81 -31.10 -17.77
N SER A 28 -15.01 -32.04 -17.25
CA SER A 28 -13.98 -32.85 -17.91
C SER A 28 -12.72 -32.18 -18.47
N ASN A 29 -11.61 -32.27 -17.73
CA ASN A 29 -10.26 -32.26 -18.32
C ASN A 29 -9.38 -33.34 -17.61
N PRO A 30 -8.75 -34.28 -18.33
CA PRO A 30 -8.04 -35.42 -17.73
C PRO A 30 -6.64 -35.09 -17.16
N ALA A 31 -6.34 -33.82 -16.87
CA ALA A 31 -5.12 -33.40 -16.17
C ALA A 31 -5.19 -33.62 -14.64
N GLU A 32 -6.29 -34.18 -14.12
CA GLU A 32 -6.55 -34.44 -12.70
C GLU A 32 -5.57 -35.41 -12.03
N ASP A 33 -4.67 -36.11 -12.74
CA ASP A 33 -4.02 -37.32 -12.22
C ASP A 33 -2.62 -37.13 -11.59
N ILE A 34 -2.00 -35.94 -11.69
CA ILE A 34 -0.65 -35.71 -11.13
C ILE A 34 -0.72 -35.06 -9.73
N SER A 35 -1.75 -34.24 -9.45
CA SER A 35 -2.03 -33.73 -8.08
C SER A 35 -2.87 -34.69 -7.23
N PHE A 36 -3.50 -35.71 -7.83
CA PHE A 36 -4.39 -36.65 -7.13
C PHE A 36 -3.70 -37.70 -6.26
N GLN A 37 -2.37 -37.88 -6.37
CA GLN A 37 -1.67 -38.86 -5.53
C GLN A 37 -1.61 -38.47 -4.04
N ARG A 38 -1.97 -37.23 -3.67
CA ARG A 38 -1.95 -36.79 -2.27
C ARG A 38 -3.16 -37.27 -1.44
N LYS A 39 -4.38 -37.36 -1.98
CA LYS A 39 -5.58 -37.70 -1.17
C LYS A 39 -5.54 -39.09 -0.50
N GLY A 40 -4.89 -40.08 -1.11
CA GLY A 40 -4.80 -41.45 -0.58
C GLY A 40 -3.65 -41.69 0.41
N GLN A 41 -2.54 -40.95 0.27
CA GLN A 41 -1.40 -41.01 1.17
C GLN A 41 -1.62 -40.20 2.45
N PHE A 42 -2.30 -39.04 2.36
CA PHE A 42 -2.58 -38.18 3.51
C PHE A 42 -3.33 -38.92 4.63
N ALA A 43 -4.44 -39.62 4.36
CA ALA A 43 -5.23 -40.28 5.40
C ALA A 43 -4.63 -41.57 5.98
N SER A 44 -3.58 -42.14 5.38
CA SER A 44 -2.96 -43.40 5.82
C SER A 44 -1.61 -43.20 6.52
N GLU A 45 -0.83 -42.19 6.11
CA GLU A 45 0.37 -41.73 6.82
C GLU A 45 -0.03 -40.96 8.11
N HIS A 46 -1.12 -40.17 8.09
CA HIS A 46 -1.67 -39.47 9.28
C HIS A 46 -1.93 -40.39 10.47
N ARG A 47 -2.65 -41.50 10.24
CA ARG A 47 -2.95 -42.49 11.29
C ARG A 47 -1.72 -43.22 11.84
N ARG A 48 -0.61 -43.22 11.09
CA ARG A 48 0.66 -43.81 11.54
C ARG A 48 1.41 -42.85 12.45
N VAL A 49 1.44 -41.56 12.13
CA VAL A 49 2.10 -40.51 12.92
C VAL A 49 1.31 -40.19 14.20
N GLU A 50 -0.02 -40.20 14.18
CA GLU A 50 -0.88 -40.13 15.39
C GLU A 50 -0.53 -41.21 16.42
N GLY A 51 -0.12 -42.39 15.94
CA GLY A 51 0.32 -43.49 16.80
C GLY A 51 1.69 -43.26 17.46
N GLU A 52 2.53 -42.41 16.89
CA GLU A 52 3.88 -42.08 17.38
C GLU A 52 3.88 -40.83 18.30
N MET A 53 3.05 -39.82 18.01
CA MET A 53 2.91 -38.58 18.81
C MET A 53 2.18 -38.79 20.16
N ARG A 54 1.33 -39.82 20.29
CA ARG A 54 0.65 -40.19 21.56
C ARG A 54 1.57 -40.54 22.74
N THR A 55 2.89 -40.55 22.55
CA THR A 55 3.87 -40.92 23.57
C THR A 55 4.46 -39.74 24.35
N ARG A 56 4.05 -38.50 24.08
CA ARG A 56 4.41 -37.30 24.87
C ARG A 56 3.16 -36.61 25.43
N LEU A 57 2.43 -37.30 26.30
CA LEU A 57 1.50 -36.62 27.21
C LEU A 57 2.34 -36.03 28.35
N ILE A 58 2.83 -34.82 28.16
CA ILE A 58 3.24 -33.98 29.28
C ILE A 58 1.92 -33.49 29.90
N SER A 59 1.74 -33.82 31.17
CA SER A 59 0.69 -33.27 32.03
C SER A 59 0.79 -31.74 32.00
N PRO A 60 -0.28 -30.98 31.71
CA PRO A 60 -0.28 -29.59 32.10
C PRO A 60 -0.43 -29.58 33.62
N GLU A 61 0.69 -29.49 34.33
CA GLU A 61 0.66 -28.59 35.49
C GLU A 61 0.29 -27.24 34.88
N ILE A 62 -0.88 -26.71 35.23
CA ILE A 62 -1.28 -25.34 34.91
C ILE A 62 -0.26 -24.47 35.65
N ASP A 63 0.87 -24.18 35.01
CA ASP A 63 1.77 -23.11 35.45
C ASP A 63 0.99 -21.82 35.17
N ALA A 64 0.88 -20.97 36.18
CA ALA A 64 0.17 -19.71 36.05
C ALA A 64 0.82 -18.88 34.93
N ASP A 65 0.08 -18.65 33.83
CA ASP A 65 0.47 -17.78 32.71
C ASP A 65 0.52 -16.29 33.15
N SER A 66 0.03 -15.99 34.36
CA SER A 66 -0.10 -14.65 34.90
C SER A 66 1.19 -14.10 35.53
N SER A 67 1.73 -13.05 34.90
CA SER A 67 2.90 -12.30 35.38
C SER A 67 2.62 -11.32 36.55
N HIS A 68 1.39 -11.30 37.09
CA HIS A 68 0.99 -10.43 38.19
C HIS A 68 0.87 -11.17 39.54
N SER A 69 0.60 -10.38 40.59
CA SER A 69 0.63 -10.78 42.00
C SER A 69 -0.32 -11.92 42.42
N TRP A 70 -1.32 -12.26 41.59
CA TRP A 70 -2.31 -13.31 41.84
C TRP A 70 -2.81 -13.88 40.51
N ASP A 71 -3.60 -14.94 40.52
CA ASP A 71 -4.17 -15.58 39.31
C ASP A 71 -5.64 -15.93 39.56
N ALA A 72 -6.53 -15.70 38.60
CA ALA A 72 -7.92 -16.10 38.73
C ALA A 72 -8.11 -17.59 38.42
N VAL A 73 -8.59 -18.35 39.41
CA VAL A 73 -8.84 -19.80 39.23
C VAL A 73 -10.28 -20.04 38.76
N HIS A 74 -11.24 -19.31 39.33
CA HIS A 74 -12.65 -19.48 39.03
C HIS A 74 -13.45 -18.20 39.23
N TYR A 75 -14.33 -17.90 38.27
CA TYR A 75 -15.37 -16.88 38.38
C TYR A 75 -16.74 -17.55 38.56
N ASP A 76 -17.43 -17.27 39.67
CA ASP A 76 -18.82 -17.64 39.89
C ASP A 76 -19.71 -16.39 39.83
N ILE A 77 -20.44 -16.22 38.73
CA ILE A 77 -21.24 -15.03 38.43
C ILE A 77 -22.72 -15.27 38.69
N GLU A 78 -23.27 -14.60 39.70
CA GLU A 78 -24.71 -14.45 39.87
C GLU A 78 -25.16 -13.11 39.30
N MET A 79 -26.08 -13.10 38.34
CA MET A 79 -26.57 -11.84 37.77
C MET A 79 -28.06 -11.92 37.42
N GLU A 80 -28.84 -10.98 37.98
CA GLU A 80 -30.23 -10.73 37.64
C GLU A 80 -30.31 -9.52 36.69
N PHE A 81 -30.99 -9.71 35.56
CA PHE A 81 -31.17 -8.69 34.54
C PHE A 81 -32.55 -8.05 34.67
N PHE A 82 -32.60 -6.73 34.53
CA PHE A 82 -33.82 -5.93 34.47
C PHE A 82 -33.94 -5.24 33.09
N PRO A 83 -34.41 -5.94 32.03
CA PRO A 83 -34.43 -5.41 30.66
C PRO A 83 -35.27 -4.13 30.49
N SER A 84 -36.25 -3.89 31.36
CA SER A 84 -37.18 -2.76 31.27
C SER A 84 -36.54 -1.41 31.60
N ASN A 85 -35.48 -1.40 32.39
CA ASN A 85 -34.72 -0.21 32.79
C ASN A 85 -33.20 -0.34 32.56
N THR A 86 -32.76 -1.37 31.84
CA THR A 86 -31.35 -1.60 31.47
C THR A 86 -30.42 -1.68 32.69
N GLU A 87 -30.88 -2.30 33.77
CA GLU A 87 -30.11 -2.49 35.00
C GLU A 87 -29.76 -3.97 35.21
N VAL A 88 -28.69 -4.21 35.97
CA VAL A 88 -28.32 -5.51 36.51
C VAL A 88 -28.10 -5.42 38.02
N SER A 89 -28.35 -6.51 38.73
CA SER A 89 -27.88 -6.74 40.10
C SER A 89 -27.09 -8.03 40.10
N ALA A 90 -25.88 -8.00 40.66
CA ALA A 90 -24.96 -9.10 40.53
C ALA A 90 -24.09 -9.31 41.78
N ALA A 91 -23.63 -10.53 41.94
CA ALA A 91 -22.58 -10.91 42.87
C ALA A 91 -21.60 -11.81 42.13
N VAL A 92 -20.32 -11.46 42.17
CA VAL A 92 -19.24 -12.22 41.54
C VAL A 92 -18.32 -12.72 42.63
N THR A 93 -18.16 -14.04 42.70
CA THR A 93 -17.20 -14.68 43.59
C THR A 93 -15.99 -15.13 42.78
N ILE A 94 -14.83 -14.58 43.13
CA ILE A 94 -13.55 -14.86 42.50
C ILE A 94 -12.77 -15.76 43.44
N THR A 95 -12.45 -16.97 42.99
CA THR A 95 -11.43 -17.81 43.64
C THR A 95 -10.10 -17.46 43.01
N GLY A 96 -9.19 -16.90 43.81
CA GLY A 96 -7.87 -16.49 43.35
C GLY A 96 -6.76 -17.30 44.00
N PHE A 97 -5.61 -17.33 43.34
CA PHE A 97 -4.38 -17.96 43.78
C PHE A 97 -3.28 -16.91 43.91
N SER A 98 -2.45 -16.95 44.96
CA SER A 98 -1.37 -15.98 45.15
C SER A 98 -0.08 -16.42 44.44
N ASN A 99 0.41 -15.58 43.52
CA ASN A 99 1.65 -15.80 42.77
C ASN A 99 2.91 -15.35 43.52
N GLU A 100 2.76 -14.60 44.62
CA GLU A 100 3.87 -14.06 45.40
C GLU A 100 3.71 -14.24 46.91
N ALA A 101 4.82 -14.18 47.64
CA ALA A 101 4.77 -14.22 49.10
C ALA A 101 4.47 -12.83 49.66
N GLY A 102 3.45 -12.72 50.51
CA GLY A 102 3.12 -11.46 51.18
C GLY A 102 1.93 -10.72 50.61
N LEU A 103 1.13 -11.35 49.74
CA LEU A 103 -0.06 -10.74 49.14
C LEU A 103 -1.08 -10.39 50.23
N ASP A 104 -1.43 -9.11 50.34
CA ASP A 104 -2.40 -8.58 51.29
C ASP A 104 -3.52 -7.76 50.63
N SER A 105 -3.47 -7.64 49.30
CA SER A 105 -4.48 -6.97 48.48
C SER A 105 -4.46 -7.50 47.05
N VAL A 106 -5.58 -7.36 46.34
CA VAL A 106 -5.81 -7.93 45.01
C VAL A 106 -6.25 -6.82 44.06
N PRO A 107 -5.40 -6.41 43.10
CA PRO A 107 -5.78 -5.47 42.04
C PRO A 107 -6.53 -6.20 40.92
N MET A 108 -7.59 -5.59 40.40
CA MET A 108 -8.40 -6.05 39.28
C MET A 108 -9.06 -4.85 38.57
N HIS A 109 -9.73 -5.10 37.46
CA HIS A 109 -10.45 -4.10 36.69
C HIS A 109 -11.94 -4.15 36.96
N PHE A 110 -12.57 -2.99 37.15
CA PHE A 110 -14.02 -2.85 37.20
C PHE A 110 -14.45 -1.43 36.83
N TYR A 111 -15.28 -1.30 35.80
CA TYR A 111 -15.65 0.00 35.25
C TYR A 111 -16.63 0.77 36.17
N PRO A 112 -16.45 2.09 36.40
CA PRO A 112 -17.19 2.89 37.38
C PRO A 112 -18.66 3.19 37.00
N GLY A 113 -19.19 2.55 35.95
CA GLY A 113 -20.61 2.58 35.57
C GLY A 113 -21.53 1.83 36.55
N MET A 114 -20.95 1.10 37.50
CA MET A 114 -21.66 0.30 38.51
C MET A 114 -21.56 0.91 39.92
N SER A 115 -22.34 0.38 40.86
CA SER A 115 -22.28 0.71 42.28
C SER A 115 -22.03 -0.54 43.11
N ILE A 116 -20.85 -0.61 43.75
CA ILE A 116 -20.51 -1.68 44.71
C ILE A 116 -21.38 -1.54 45.97
N GLU A 117 -22.09 -2.61 46.31
CA GLU A 117 -22.89 -2.73 47.53
C GLU A 117 -22.09 -3.33 48.69
N SER A 118 -21.27 -4.34 48.41
CA SER A 118 -20.41 -4.99 49.40
C SER A 118 -19.22 -5.71 48.76
N VAL A 119 -18.11 -5.74 49.50
CA VAL A 119 -16.94 -6.57 49.18
C VAL A 119 -16.63 -7.44 50.40
N LEU A 120 -16.54 -8.75 50.16
CA LEU A 120 -16.21 -9.76 51.17
C LEU A 120 -14.91 -10.46 50.79
N CYS A 121 -14.07 -10.77 51.77
CA CYS A 121 -12.95 -11.69 51.64
C CYS A 121 -13.10 -12.81 52.69
N GLY A 122 -13.04 -14.07 52.28
CA GLY A 122 -13.28 -15.22 53.17
C GLY A 122 -14.66 -15.18 53.86
N GLY A 123 -15.65 -14.55 53.22
CA GLY A 123 -17.00 -14.33 53.76
C GLY A 123 -17.14 -13.20 54.80
N ALA A 124 -16.08 -12.44 55.10
CA ALA A 124 -16.11 -11.29 55.99
C ALA A 124 -15.98 -9.97 55.22
N PRO A 125 -16.63 -8.87 55.65
CA PRO A 125 -16.46 -7.56 55.01
C PRO A 125 -15.00 -7.08 55.06
N THR A 126 -14.52 -6.56 53.94
CA THR A 126 -13.15 -6.04 53.79
C THR A 126 -13.12 -4.64 53.17
N GLY A 127 -11.97 -3.97 53.21
CA GLY A 127 -11.73 -2.70 52.54
C GLY A 127 -11.48 -2.87 51.03
N TYR A 128 -11.72 -1.80 50.28
CA TYR A 128 -11.33 -1.72 48.87
C TYR A 128 -11.03 -0.26 48.50
N LEU A 129 -10.20 -0.08 47.49
CA LEU A 129 -9.96 1.18 46.78
C LEU A 129 -10.45 1.02 45.35
N TRP A 130 -11.21 1.98 44.86
CA TRP A 130 -11.74 1.97 43.50
C TRP A 130 -11.59 3.35 42.89
N GLU A 131 -10.66 3.48 41.94
CA GLU A 131 -10.34 4.73 41.25
C GLU A 131 -10.31 4.46 39.74
N ASP A 132 -11.07 5.26 38.98
CA ASP A 132 -11.30 5.02 37.55
C ASP A 132 -11.76 3.58 37.29
N ASP A 133 -10.98 2.79 36.54
CA ASP A 133 -11.29 1.39 36.21
C ASP A 133 -10.56 0.38 37.11
N ASP A 134 -9.72 0.84 38.05
CA ASP A 134 -8.88 0.00 38.90
C ASP A 134 -9.52 -0.24 40.27
N LEU A 135 -9.82 -1.50 40.56
CA LEU A 135 -10.36 -1.96 41.84
C LEU A 135 -9.30 -2.76 42.59
N THR A 136 -8.90 -2.30 43.77
CA THR A 136 -8.02 -3.05 44.68
C THR A 136 -8.78 -3.48 45.92
N VAL A 137 -8.87 -4.79 46.18
CA VAL A 137 -9.55 -5.37 47.34
C VAL A 137 -8.52 -5.75 48.41
N GLU A 138 -8.71 -5.32 49.66
CA GLU A 138 -7.87 -5.76 50.77
C GLU A 138 -8.20 -7.22 51.14
N LEU A 139 -7.18 -8.06 51.34
CA LEU A 139 -7.35 -9.43 51.81
C LEU A 139 -7.53 -9.49 53.34
N ASP A 140 -8.13 -10.57 53.84
CA ASP A 140 -8.36 -10.79 55.26
C ASP A 140 -7.10 -11.21 56.06
N GLY A 141 -5.97 -11.29 55.38
CA GLY A 141 -4.67 -11.66 55.92
C GLY A 141 -3.56 -11.48 54.88
N VAL A 142 -2.36 -11.93 55.25
CA VAL A 142 -1.20 -11.97 54.35
C VAL A 142 -1.07 -13.40 53.84
N TYR A 143 -1.18 -13.58 52.53
CA TYR A 143 -1.16 -14.87 51.85
C TYR A 143 0.27 -15.18 51.37
N ALA A 144 0.68 -16.45 51.48
CA ALA A 144 1.92 -16.93 50.89
C ALA A 144 1.70 -17.33 49.43
N GLN A 145 2.79 -17.36 48.65
CA GLN A 145 2.76 -17.92 47.31
C GLN A 145 2.21 -19.35 47.37
N GLY A 146 1.19 -19.65 46.56
CA GLY A 146 0.50 -20.93 46.59
C GLY A 146 -0.81 -20.96 47.37
N ASP A 147 -1.08 -19.94 48.21
CA ASP A 147 -2.32 -19.89 48.97
C ASP A 147 -3.49 -19.42 48.10
N THR A 148 -4.67 -19.99 48.33
CA THR A 148 -5.93 -19.61 47.66
C THR A 148 -6.76 -18.69 48.54
N PHE A 149 -7.42 -17.70 47.95
CA PHE A 149 -8.37 -16.80 48.61
C PHE A 149 -9.69 -16.72 47.85
N GLU A 150 -10.72 -16.20 48.51
CA GLU A 150 -12.04 -15.98 47.92
C GLU A 150 -12.49 -14.54 48.17
N ILE A 151 -12.89 -13.85 47.11
CA ILE A 151 -13.44 -12.50 47.15
C ILE A 151 -14.84 -12.53 46.54
N THR A 152 -15.83 -11.96 47.24
CA THR A 152 -17.18 -11.76 46.69
C THR A 152 -17.49 -10.27 46.60
N ILE A 153 -17.84 -9.80 45.40
CA ILE A 153 -18.21 -8.41 45.14
C ILE A 153 -19.67 -8.39 44.70
N SER A 154 -20.52 -7.72 45.46
CA SER A 154 -21.93 -7.49 45.12
C SER A 154 -22.11 -6.06 44.64
N TYR A 155 -22.83 -5.88 43.53
CA TYR A 155 -23.02 -4.59 42.88
C TYR A 155 -24.34 -4.52 42.10
N ASN A 156 -24.75 -3.31 41.77
CA ASN A 156 -25.85 -3.06 40.84
C ASN A 156 -25.53 -1.87 39.93
N GLY A 157 -26.23 -1.75 38.81
CA GLY A 157 -26.09 -0.59 37.94
C GLY A 157 -26.44 -0.90 36.50
N THR A 158 -26.00 -0.03 35.59
CA THR A 158 -26.20 -0.19 34.15
C THR A 158 -24.86 -0.51 33.48
N PRO A 159 -24.70 -1.71 32.90
CA PRO A 159 -23.56 -2.04 32.06
C PRO A 159 -23.39 -0.98 30.97
N SER A 160 -22.16 -0.51 30.80
CA SER A 160 -21.83 0.55 29.84
C SER A 160 -20.94 -0.01 28.73
N MET A 161 -21.05 0.56 27.53
CA MET A 161 -20.04 0.33 26.50
C MET A 161 -18.79 1.14 26.85
N ILE A 162 -17.63 0.49 26.88
CA ILE A 162 -16.32 1.12 27.00
C ILE A 162 -15.86 1.47 25.59
N TYR A 163 -15.32 2.68 25.43
CA TYR A 163 -14.79 3.15 24.16
C TYR A 163 -13.27 3.14 24.24
N ASP A 164 -12.65 2.13 23.63
CA ASP A 164 -11.21 2.05 23.43
C ASP A 164 -10.87 2.60 22.00
N PRO A 165 -9.73 3.27 21.82
CA PRO A 165 -9.24 3.62 20.48
C PRO A 165 -9.07 2.43 19.52
N ASN A 166 -8.71 1.26 20.04
CA ASN A 166 -8.45 0.00 19.33
C ASN A 166 -9.74 -0.79 19.06
N ALA A 167 -10.71 -0.76 19.98
CA ALA A 167 -12.02 -1.37 19.77
C ALA A 167 -13.11 -0.79 20.69
N ILE A 168 -14.34 -1.28 20.60
CA ILE A 168 -15.44 -0.81 21.46
C ILE A 168 -15.92 -1.98 22.31
N GLY A 169 -15.23 -2.30 23.40
CA GLY A 169 -15.60 -3.41 24.29
C GLY A 169 -16.63 -3.02 25.36
N GLY A 170 -17.45 -3.97 25.81
CA GLY A 170 -18.38 -3.82 26.91
C GLY A 170 -19.58 -4.76 26.81
N MET A 171 -20.33 -4.90 27.91
CA MET A 171 -21.66 -5.48 27.83
C MET A 171 -22.66 -4.35 27.64
N GLY A 172 -23.32 -4.32 26.49
CA GLY A 172 -24.46 -3.44 26.31
C GLY A 172 -25.76 -4.19 26.58
N VAL A 173 -26.57 -3.69 27.52
CA VAL A 173 -28.00 -4.04 27.56
C VAL A 173 -28.68 -3.27 26.43
N PHE A 174 -28.67 -3.85 25.24
CA PHE A 174 -29.13 -3.20 24.02
C PHE A 174 -30.65 -3.39 23.82
N TRP A 175 -31.41 -2.34 24.12
CA TRP A 175 -32.76 -2.10 23.54
C TRP A 175 -33.83 -3.17 23.82
N GLY A 176 -34.36 -3.23 25.04
CA GLY A 176 -35.73 -3.68 25.39
C GLY A 176 -36.14 -5.14 25.12
N ASN A 177 -35.51 -5.85 24.17
CA ASN A 177 -35.87 -7.18 23.69
C ASN A 177 -34.64 -8.09 23.39
N VAL A 178 -33.41 -7.60 23.56
CA VAL A 178 -32.18 -8.41 23.48
C VAL A 178 -31.16 -7.94 24.52
N ILE A 179 -30.36 -8.85 25.03
CA ILE A 179 -29.17 -8.60 25.86
C ILE A 179 -28.04 -9.34 25.16
N TYR A 180 -26.90 -8.69 24.94
CA TYR A 180 -25.72 -9.40 24.46
C TYR A 180 -24.41 -8.75 24.94
N SER A 181 -23.34 -9.53 25.09
CA SER A 181 -21.97 -9.05 25.34
C SER A 181 -21.21 -8.81 24.04
N TYR A 182 -20.28 -7.86 24.06
CA TYR A 182 -19.22 -7.70 23.06
C TYR A 182 -17.99 -7.13 23.77
N THR A 183 -17.11 -8.00 24.25
CA THR A 183 -16.14 -7.65 25.29
C THR A 183 -14.70 -7.49 24.81
N ASP A 184 -14.46 -7.52 23.51
CA ASP A 184 -13.12 -7.35 22.97
C ASP A 184 -12.69 -5.88 22.88
N PRO A 185 -11.41 -5.56 23.16
CA PRO A 185 -10.39 -6.43 23.75
C PRO A 185 -10.56 -6.61 25.26
N GLU A 186 -10.83 -5.51 25.98
CA GLU A 186 -10.85 -5.48 27.46
C GLU A 186 -12.14 -4.83 27.99
N GLY A 187 -13.26 -5.36 27.51
CA GLY A 187 -14.61 -4.90 27.82
C GLY A 187 -15.32 -5.68 28.93
N ALA A 188 -14.74 -6.79 29.40
CA ALA A 188 -15.37 -7.63 30.44
C ALA A 188 -15.56 -6.86 31.75
N ARG A 189 -14.59 -5.99 32.09
CA ARG A 189 -14.64 -5.06 33.23
C ARG A 189 -15.85 -4.14 33.24
N ALA A 190 -16.54 -3.98 32.11
CA ALA A 190 -17.74 -3.17 31.99
C ALA A 190 -18.96 -3.75 32.74
N TRP A 191 -18.94 -5.05 33.03
CA TRP A 191 -20.09 -5.73 33.59
C TRP A 191 -19.79 -6.70 34.73
N PHE A 192 -18.54 -7.13 34.91
CA PHE A 192 -18.10 -7.80 36.12
C PHE A 192 -16.66 -7.47 36.51
N PRO A 193 -16.34 -7.45 37.81
CA PRO A 193 -14.96 -7.27 38.28
C PRO A 193 -14.12 -8.49 37.90
N CYS A 194 -13.00 -8.25 37.22
CA CYS A 194 -12.09 -9.29 36.75
C CYS A 194 -10.70 -8.73 36.48
N PHE A 195 -9.68 -9.59 36.42
CA PHE A 195 -8.40 -9.17 35.87
C PHE A 195 -8.47 -9.27 34.33
N ASP A 196 -9.02 -8.21 33.73
CA ASP A 196 -9.42 -8.19 32.33
C ASP A 196 -8.23 -8.08 31.34
N LYS A 197 -7.46 -9.18 31.25
CA LYS A 197 -6.33 -9.42 30.35
C LYS A 197 -6.42 -10.84 29.78
N PRO A 198 -6.01 -11.06 28.51
CA PRO A 198 -6.18 -12.34 27.84
C PRO A 198 -5.48 -13.50 28.56
N TYR A 199 -4.28 -13.26 29.08
CA TYR A 199 -3.47 -14.28 29.75
C TYR A 199 -3.96 -14.75 31.14
N ASP A 200 -4.97 -14.10 31.77
CA ASP A 200 -5.55 -14.53 33.06
C ASP A 200 -6.78 -15.42 32.83
N LYS A 201 -6.55 -16.58 32.21
CA LYS A 201 -7.62 -17.55 31.94
C LYS A 201 -8.10 -18.23 33.21
N ALA A 202 -9.41 -18.31 33.38
CA ALA A 202 -10.03 -18.96 34.54
C ALA A 202 -11.14 -19.92 34.11
N THR A 203 -11.57 -20.81 35.00
CA THR A 203 -12.84 -21.52 34.81
C THR A 203 -14.02 -20.65 35.23
N TYR A 204 -15.23 -21.00 34.82
CA TYR A 204 -16.38 -20.14 35.06
C TYR A 204 -17.70 -20.90 35.28
N SER A 205 -18.53 -20.37 36.17
CA SER A 205 -19.92 -20.78 36.32
C SER A 205 -20.82 -19.56 36.48
N ALA A 206 -22.09 -19.69 36.09
CA ALA A 206 -23.05 -18.60 36.25
C ALA A 206 -24.47 -19.02 36.56
N ARG A 207 -25.15 -18.09 37.24
CA ARG A 207 -26.57 -18.10 37.52
C ARG A 207 -27.19 -16.82 36.98
N TYR A 208 -27.76 -16.91 35.79
CA TYR A 208 -28.39 -15.78 35.11
C TYR A 208 -29.89 -15.79 35.29
N THR A 209 -30.43 -14.74 35.91
CA THR A 209 -31.86 -14.60 36.19
C THR A 209 -32.50 -13.57 35.28
N LEU A 210 -33.52 -13.98 34.53
CA LEU A 210 -34.25 -13.17 33.57
C LEU A 210 -35.77 -13.23 33.81
N PRO A 211 -36.56 -12.23 33.36
CA PRO A 211 -38.02 -12.35 33.34
C PRO A 211 -38.50 -13.57 32.54
N GLU A 212 -39.62 -14.16 32.95
CA GLU A 212 -40.25 -15.26 32.19
C GLU A 212 -40.50 -14.89 30.72
N GLY A 213 -40.17 -15.80 29.79
CA GLY A 213 -40.31 -15.61 28.35
C GLY A 213 -39.01 -15.22 27.62
N TRP A 214 -37.95 -14.88 28.35
CA TRP A 214 -36.59 -14.79 27.83
C TRP A 214 -35.90 -16.15 27.87
N VAL A 215 -34.92 -16.34 27.00
CA VAL A 215 -34.03 -17.49 26.90
C VAL A 215 -32.60 -16.96 26.95
N MET A 216 -31.76 -17.55 27.80
CA MET A 216 -30.34 -17.25 27.88
C MET A 216 -29.53 -18.28 27.09
N ALA A 217 -28.53 -17.80 26.35
CA ALA A 217 -27.44 -18.56 25.77
C ALA A 217 -26.12 -18.03 26.38
N SER A 218 -25.25 -18.93 26.80
CA SER A 218 -23.95 -18.62 27.39
C SER A 218 -22.98 -19.79 27.18
N ASN A 219 -21.74 -19.63 27.65
CA ASN A 219 -20.67 -20.60 27.51
C ASN A 219 -20.96 -21.88 28.32
N GLY A 220 -20.39 -22.99 27.87
CA GLY A 220 -20.44 -24.28 28.54
C GLY A 220 -21.83 -24.91 28.61
N ASN A 221 -22.02 -25.84 29.54
CA ASN A 221 -23.24 -26.64 29.65
C ASN A 221 -24.36 -25.91 30.41
N LEU A 222 -25.60 -25.99 29.91
CA LEU A 222 -26.78 -25.59 30.66
C LEU A 222 -27.19 -26.72 31.62
N ASP A 223 -26.74 -26.66 32.86
CA ASP A 223 -26.98 -27.73 33.84
C ASP A 223 -28.44 -27.76 34.33
N SER A 224 -29.04 -26.58 34.52
CA SER A 224 -30.43 -26.49 34.98
C SER A 224 -31.10 -25.16 34.68
N THR A 225 -32.44 -25.19 34.66
CA THR A 225 -33.30 -24.00 34.61
C THR A 225 -34.27 -24.03 35.80
N VAL A 226 -34.36 -22.92 36.53
CA VAL A 226 -35.17 -22.79 37.74
C VAL A 226 -36.22 -21.70 37.56
N VAL A 227 -37.50 -22.08 37.55
CA VAL A 227 -38.61 -21.11 37.51
C VAL A 227 -38.89 -20.60 38.92
N ASN A 228 -38.72 -19.29 39.13
CA ASN A 228 -38.82 -18.66 40.44
C ASN A 228 -40.25 -18.19 40.75
N PRO A 229 -40.64 -18.07 42.03
CA PRO A 229 -41.98 -17.60 42.42
C PRO A 229 -42.33 -16.16 42.01
N ASN A 230 -41.34 -15.35 41.62
CA ASN A 230 -41.48 -13.95 41.20
C ASN A 230 -41.62 -13.77 39.67
N ASN A 231 -41.93 -14.83 38.92
CA ASN A 231 -42.02 -14.85 37.45
C ASN A 231 -40.69 -14.52 36.75
N THR A 232 -39.58 -14.97 37.34
CA THR A 232 -38.27 -14.98 36.68
C THR A 232 -37.82 -16.43 36.48
N VAL A 233 -36.83 -16.63 35.60
CA VAL A 233 -36.19 -17.92 35.34
C VAL A 233 -34.69 -17.74 35.53
N THR A 234 -34.08 -18.60 36.33
CA THR A 234 -32.63 -18.67 36.52
C THR A 234 -32.04 -19.79 35.65
N TYR A 235 -31.04 -19.47 34.84
CA TYR A 235 -30.27 -20.40 34.01
C TYR A 235 -28.92 -20.64 34.67
N CYS A 236 -28.61 -21.90 34.96
CA CYS A 236 -27.35 -22.29 35.61
C CYS A 236 -26.41 -22.89 34.56
N TRP A 237 -25.30 -22.21 34.29
CA TRP A 237 -24.29 -22.58 33.32
C TRP A 237 -22.99 -22.97 34.03
N THR A 238 -22.29 -23.97 33.48
CA THR A 238 -20.96 -24.38 33.96
C THR A 238 -20.04 -24.58 32.76
N HIS A 239 -18.84 -24.00 32.84
CA HIS A 239 -17.76 -24.16 31.88
C HIS A 239 -16.48 -24.57 32.62
N ASP A 240 -16.04 -25.80 32.39
CA ASP A 240 -14.95 -26.43 33.14
C ASP A 240 -13.57 -26.24 32.49
N TYR A 241 -13.49 -25.51 31.37
CA TYR A 241 -12.23 -25.21 30.69
C TYR A 241 -11.80 -23.76 30.95
N PRO A 242 -10.49 -23.47 30.93
CA PRO A 242 -9.99 -22.10 31.02
C PRO A 242 -10.56 -21.24 29.88
N ILE A 243 -11.06 -20.06 30.23
CA ILE A 243 -11.67 -19.08 29.33
C ILE A 243 -11.12 -17.69 29.66
N GLU A 244 -10.90 -16.88 28.63
CA GLU A 244 -10.54 -15.47 28.80
C GLU A 244 -11.76 -14.64 29.17
N THR A 245 -11.56 -13.56 29.92
CA THR A 245 -12.65 -12.70 30.40
C THR A 245 -13.49 -12.13 29.26
N HIS A 246 -12.86 -11.81 28.12
CA HIS A 246 -13.54 -11.26 26.94
C HIS A 246 -14.34 -12.31 26.15
N LEU A 247 -14.05 -13.61 26.31
CA LEU A 247 -14.77 -14.69 25.64
C LEU A 247 -16.03 -15.14 26.40
N ILE A 248 -16.26 -14.62 27.60
CA ILE A 248 -17.48 -14.92 28.37
C ILE A 248 -18.69 -14.25 27.70
N SER A 249 -19.64 -15.08 27.25
CA SER A 249 -20.83 -14.72 26.51
C SER A 249 -22.05 -14.58 27.39
N ILE A 250 -22.78 -13.48 27.19
CA ILE A 250 -24.18 -13.35 27.56
C ILE A 250 -24.94 -13.07 26.27
N ALA A 251 -25.95 -13.87 25.94
CA ALA A 251 -26.91 -13.56 24.89
C ALA A 251 -28.32 -13.99 25.33
N ALA A 252 -29.25 -13.05 25.42
CA ALA A 252 -30.61 -13.33 25.84
C ALA A 252 -31.66 -12.59 25.02
N SER A 253 -32.70 -13.31 24.60
CA SER A 253 -33.86 -12.77 23.90
C SER A 253 -35.03 -13.76 23.99
N ASN A 254 -36.07 -13.61 23.17
CA ASN A 254 -37.16 -14.58 23.04
C ASN A 254 -36.81 -15.73 22.07
N TYR A 255 -35.58 -16.24 22.15
CA TYR A 255 -35.01 -17.15 21.16
C TYR A 255 -35.87 -18.39 20.89
N ALA A 256 -35.97 -18.75 19.61
CA ALA A 256 -36.22 -20.11 19.19
C ALA A 256 -34.90 -20.90 19.25
N GLN A 257 -35.00 -22.17 19.64
CA GLN A 257 -33.85 -23.06 19.80
C GLN A 257 -33.96 -24.25 18.85
N PHE A 258 -32.83 -24.68 18.32
CA PHE A 258 -32.66 -25.96 17.63
C PHE A 258 -31.22 -26.43 17.79
N ASP A 259 -30.96 -27.70 17.50
CA ASP A 259 -29.67 -28.33 17.74
C ASP A 259 -29.31 -29.35 16.67
N THR A 260 -28.03 -29.69 16.61
CA THR A 260 -27.48 -30.85 15.94
C THR A 260 -26.32 -31.41 16.77
N THR A 261 -25.64 -32.44 16.28
CA THR A 261 -24.48 -33.03 16.95
C THR A 261 -23.40 -33.40 15.94
N TYR A 262 -22.14 -33.25 16.32
CA TYR A 262 -21.00 -33.79 15.59
C TYR A 262 -20.19 -34.70 16.51
N SER A 263 -19.98 -35.97 16.13
CA SER A 263 -19.21 -36.94 16.93
C SER A 263 -19.58 -37.06 18.42
N GLY A 264 -20.83 -36.72 18.79
CA GLY A 264 -21.32 -36.71 20.18
C GLY A 264 -21.19 -35.37 20.90
N ILE A 265 -20.51 -34.38 20.30
CA ILE A 265 -20.44 -32.99 20.73
C ILE A 265 -21.77 -32.29 20.34
N PRO A 266 -22.51 -31.70 21.30
CA PRO A 266 -23.70 -30.91 21.00
C PRO A 266 -23.35 -29.63 20.24
N ILE A 267 -24.21 -29.27 19.27
CA ILE A 267 -24.17 -27.98 18.59
C ILE A 267 -25.53 -27.30 18.76
N GLU A 268 -25.56 -26.19 19.51
CA GLU A 268 -26.78 -25.53 19.95
C GLU A 268 -26.98 -24.17 19.27
N TYR A 269 -28.20 -23.88 18.78
CA TYR A 269 -28.49 -22.63 18.09
C TYR A 269 -29.62 -21.86 18.78
N TYR A 270 -29.38 -20.57 19.01
CA TYR A 270 -30.33 -19.63 19.62
C TYR A 270 -30.58 -18.47 18.65
N VAL A 271 -31.75 -18.46 18.01
CA VAL A 271 -32.07 -17.50 16.95
C VAL A 271 -33.42 -16.85 17.18
N TYR A 272 -33.65 -15.66 16.60
CA TYR A 272 -34.96 -15.04 16.71
C TYR A 272 -36.03 -15.93 16.07
N PRO A 273 -37.24 -16.01 16.65
CA PRO A 273 -38.29 -16.89 16.12
C PRO A 273 -38.63 -16.67 14.64
N GLY A 274 -38.46 -15.45 14.14
CA GLY A 274 -38.66 -15.12 12.72
C GLY A 274 -37.58 -15.65 11.78
N HIS A 275 -36.39 -15.96 12.30
CA HIS A 275 -35.23 -16.41 11.55
C HIS A 275 -34.99 -17.91 11.61
N LEU A 276 -35.75 -18.66 12.44
CA LEU A 276 -35.56 -20.09 12.65
C LEU A 276 -35.38 -20.90 11.35
N GLY A 277 -36.25 -20.73 10.37
CA GLY A 277 -36.17 -21.46 9.11
C GLY A 277 -34.98 -21.06 8.22
N ALA A 278 -34.53 -19.81 8.30
CA ALA A 278 -33.37 -19.31 7.58
C ALA A 278 -32.08 -19.83 8.24
N ALA A 279 -31.99 -19.74 9.57
CA ALA A 279 -30.87 -20.25 10.35
C ALA A 279 -30.64 -21.76 10.15
N GLN A 280 -31.71 -22.55 10.09
CA GLN A 280 -31.62 -23.99 9.79
C GLN A 280 -30.99 -24.29 8.42
N ALA A 281 -31.21 -23.41 7.44
CA ALA A 281 -30.60 -23.56 6.10
C ALA A 281 -29.14 -23.07 6.09
N ASP A 282 -28.86 -21.96 6.78
CA ASP A 282 -27.51 -21.37 6.83
C ASP A 282 -26.52 -22.22 7.64
N PHE A 283 -26.95 -22.79 8.77
CA PHE A 283 -26.09 -23.53 9.70
C PHE A 283 -25.98 -25.04 9.40
N GLN A 284 -26.55 -25.51 8.30
CA GLN A 284 -26.60 -26.96 8.00
C GLN A 284 -25.22 -27.60 7.82
N GLN A 285 -24.19 -26.83 7.41
CA GLN A 285 -22.83 -27.31 7.14
C GLN A 285 -21.92 -27.29 8.39
N MET A 286 -22.41 -26.83 9.54
CA MET A 286 -21.58 -26.70 10.76
C MET A 286 -20.91 -28.01 11.20
N PRO A 287 -21.56 -29.19 11.16
CA PRO A 287 -20.88 -30.46 11.46
C PRO A 287 -19.74 -30.78 10.49
N ASP A 288 -19.89 -30.45 9.21
CA ASP A 288 -18.88 -30.72 8.18
C ASP A 288 -17.67 -29.77 8.33
N MET A 289 -17.92 -28.51 8.73
CA MET A 289 -16.85 -27.55 9.07
C MET A 289 -16.07 -28.03 10.31
N MET A 290 -16.76 -28.54 11.33
CA MET A 290 -16.12 -29.10 12.53
C MET A 290 -15.26 -30.32 12.18
N GLU A 291 -15.74 -31.22 11.31
CA GLU A 291 -14.94 -32.33 10.78
C GLU A 291 -13.70 -31.86 10.03
N CYS A 292 -13.84 -30.84 9.18
CA CYS A 292 -12.73 -30.25 8.44
C CYS A 292 -11.62 -29.76 9.38
N TYR A 293 -11.97 -29.04 10.43
CA TYR A 293 -11.01 -28.52 11.39
C TYR A 293 -10.43 -29.59 12.30
N GLU A 294 -11.23 -30.57 12.75
CA GLU A 294 -10.66 -31.71 13.49
C GLU A 294 -9.62 -32.48 12.68
N LEU A 295 -9.91 -32.71 11.40
CA LEU A 295 -8.99 -33.39 10.50
C LEU A 295 -7.69 -32.64 10.28
N ASN A 296 -7.66 -31.30 10.38
CA ASN A 296 -6.49 -30.47 10.09
C ASN A 296 -5.75 -29.97 11.34
N PHE A 297 -6.45 -29.69 12.43
CA PHE A 297 -5.92 -29.01 13.63
C PHE A 297 -5.89 -29.91 14.87
N GLY A 298 -6.72 -30.95 14.93
CA GLY A 298 -6.85 -31.88 16.08
C GLY A 298 -8.25 -31.86 16.70
N GLU A 299 -8.51 -32.78 17.63
CA GLU A 299 -9.84 -32.96 18.26
C GLU A 299 -10.42 -31.64 18.81
N TYR A 300 -11.73 -31.44 18.66
CA TYR A 300 -12.43 -30.26 19.16
C TYR A 300 -12.19 -30.05 20.68
N PRO A 301 -11.94 -28.80 21.13
CA PRO A 301 -11.41 -28.59 22.47
C PRO A 301 -12.41 -28.68 23.62
N PHE A 302 -13.71 -28.48 23.38
CA PHE A 302 -14.66 -28.15 24.44
C PHE A 302 -15.86 -29.11 24.54
N GLU A 303 -16.69 -28.93 25.57
CA GLU A 303 -17.86 -29.76 25.87
C GLU A 303 -19.00 -29.61 24.85
N LYS A 304 -19.10 -28.46 24.19
CA LYS A 304 -20.12 -28.13 23.18
C LYS A 304 -19.64 -27.05 22.24
N TYR A 305 -20.39 -26.84 21.15
CA TYR A 305 -20.35 -25.61 20.36
C TYR A 305 -21.75 -24.99 20.29
N GLY A 306 -21.85 -23.69 20.01
CA GLY A 306 -23.14 -23.06 19.83
C GLY A 306 -23.05 -21.70 19.15
N MET A 307 -24.20 -21.23 18.67
CA MET A 307 -24.33 -19.90 18.09
C MET A 307 -25.57 -19.18 18.63
N ALA A 308 -25.39 -17.94 19.06
CA ALA A 308 -26.46 -17.05 19.52
C ALA A 308 -26.62 -15.83 18.60
N GLU A 309 -27.83 -15.61 18.10
CA GLU A 309 -28.12 -14.47 17.23
C GLU A 309 -28.21 -13.16 18.03
N ALA A 310 -27.46 -12.14 17.64
CA ALA A 310 -27.56 -10.80 18.22
C ALA A 310 -27.39 -9.73 17.13
N PRO A 311 -27.79 -8.47 17.36
CA PRO A 311 -27.53 -7.38 16.42
C PRO A 311 -26.08 -6.85 16.52
N ILE A 312 -25.11 -7.74 16.78
CA ILE A 312 -23.70 -7.42 16.95
C ILE A 312 -23.13 -6.83 15.65
N PHE A 313 -22.26 -5.82 15.75
CA PHE A 313 -21.69 -5.09 14.60
C PHE A 313 -22.74 -4.57 13.59
N GLY A 314 -23.91 -4.14 14.08
CA GLY A 314 -25.01 -3.71 13.21
C GLY A 314 -25.69 -4.87 12.45
N GLY A 315 -25.44 -6.10 12.88
CA GLY A 315 -25.99 -7.35 12.34
C GLY A 315 -25.10 -8.07 11.34
N TYR A 316 -23.87 -7.63 11.06
CA TYR A 316 -23.06 -8.15 9.93
C TYR A 316 -21.66 -8.64 10.32
N GLY A 317 -21.43 -8.99 11.58
CA GLY A 317 -20.19 -9.65 12.04
C GLY A 317 -20.50 -10.81 12.97
N GLY A 318 -19.45 -11.48 13.46
CA GLY A 318 -19.52 -12.43 14.54
C GLY A 318 -18.55 -12.08 15.65
N MET A 319 -18.64 -12.80 16.76
CA MET A 319 -17.76 -12.70 17.91
C MET A 319 -17.62 -14.11 18.46
N GLU A 320 -16.38 -14.57 18.60
CA GLU A 320 -15.99 -15.95 18.77
C GLU A 320 -16.19 -16.51 20.17
N HIS A 321 -16.98 -15.85 21.02
CA HIS A 321 -17.17 -16.23 22.42
C HIS A 321 -17.17 -17.77 22.65
N GLN A 322 -16.26 -18.24 23.48
CA GLN A 322 -15.92 -19.65 23.63
C GLN A 322 -17.13 -20.55 23.87
N THR A 323 -17.32 -21.55 23.01
CA THR A 323 -18.48 -22.47 22.98
C THR A 323 -19.86 -21.85 22.68
N MET A 324 -19.96 -20.54 22.45
CA MET A 324 -21.22 -19.82 22.17
C MET A 324 -20.98 -18.58 21.29
N THR A 325 -20.51 -18.79 20.07
CA THR A 325 -20.29 -17.73 19.08
C THR A 325 -21.52 -16.83 18.96
N THR A 326 -21.34 -15.52 19.00
CA THR A 326 -22.44 -14.57 18.77
C THR A 326 -22.47 -14.16 17.30
N ILE A 327 -23.56 -14.44 16.59
CA ILE A 327 -23.70 -14.18 15.15
C ILE A 327 -24.64 -13.00 14.89
N GLY A 328 -24.23 -12.12 13.99
CA GLY A 328 -25.02 -10.98 13.51
C GLY A 328 -26.34 -11.39 12.87
N SER A 329 -27.45 -10.77 13.29
CA SER A 329 -28.80 -11.07 12.77
C SER A 329 -28.97 -10.87 11.26
N GLY A 330 -28.14 -10.04 10.63
CA GLY A 330 -28.12 -9.81 9.17
C GLY A 330 -27.38 -10.89 8.38
N LEU A 331 -26.63 -11.77 9.05
CA LEU A 331 -25.97 -12.93 8.44
C LEU A 331 -26.91 -14.12 8.24
N ILE A 332 -28.07 -14.11 8.90
CA ILE A 332 -29.08 -15.16 8.76
C ILE A 332 -30.03 -14.80 7.62
N THR A 333 -29.79 -15.38 6.44
CA THR A 333 -30.53 -15.09 5.20
C THR A 333 -31.30 -16.29 4.66
N GLY A 334 -30.92 -17.51 5.05
CA GLY A 334 -31.44 -18.77 4.54
C GLY A 334 -30.90 -19.14 3.15
N THR A 335 -29.79 -18.53 2.74
CA THR A 335 -29.18 -18.73 1.41
C THR A 335 -27.76 -19.27 1.46
N GLY A 336 -27.16 -19.40 2.65
CA GLY A 336 -25.76 -19.79 2.83
C GLY A 336 -24.75 -18.70 2.40
N ALA A 337 -25.18 -17.45 2.27
CA ALA A 337 -24.35 -16.39 1.68
C ALA A 337 -23.13 -15.98 2.52
N TYR A 338 -23.13 -16.32 3.82
CA TYR A 338 -22.10 -15.92 4.78
C TYR A 338 -21.41 -17.13 5.43
N GLU A 339 -21.37 -18.27 4.73
CA GLU A 339 -20.79 -19.51 5.26
C GLU A 339 -19.33 -19.36 5.71
N PHE A 340 -18.54 -18.50 5.06
CA PHE A 340 -17.15 -18.27 5.42
C PHE A 340 -17.01 -17.53 6.75
N ILE A 341 -17.95 -16.64 7.09
CA ILE A 341 -17.99 -16.05 8.44
C ILE A 341 -18.25 -17.15 9.46
N PHE A 342 -19.21 -18.05 9.23
CA PHE A 342 -19.47 -19.15 10.18
C PHE A 342 -18.26 -20.07 10.36
N CYS A 343 -17.50 -20.31 9.29
CA CYS A 343 -16.29 -21.12 9.38
C CYS A 343 -15.14 -20.39 10.08
N HIS A 344 -15.03 -19.07 9.92
CA HIS A 344 -14.10 -18.20 10.63
C HIS A 344 -14.36 -18.29 12.13
N GLU A 345 -15.59 -18.00 12.54
CA GLU A 345 -15.99 -18.01 13.95
C GLU A 345 -15.83 -19.39 14.62
N LEU A 346 -16.10 -20.48 13.90
CA LEU A 346 -15.90 -21.83 14.44
C LEU A 346 -14.41 -22.14 14.65
N SER A 347 -13.53 -21.65 13.77
CA SER A 347 -12.10 -21.97 13.83
C SER A 347 -11.43 -21.41 15.08
N HIS A 348 -11.97 -20.32 15.63
CA HIS A 348 -11.48 -19.74 16.87
C HIS A 348 -11.52 -20.68 18.07
N MET A 349 -12.42 -21.67 18.07
CA MET A 349 -12.45 -22.70 19.11
C MET A 349 -11.08 -23.38 19.27
N TRP A 350 -10.30 -23.52 18.20
CA TRP A 350 -8.90 -23.98 18.25
C TRP A 350 -7.90 -22.84 18.46
N PHE A 351 -8.01 -21.76 17.67
CA PHE A 351 -7.06 -20.65 17.61
C PHE A 351 -7.75 -19.31 17.92
N GLY A 352 -7.65 -18.84 19.14
CA GLY A 352 -8.38 -17.70 19.70
C GLY A 352 -8.93 -18.03 21.08
N ASP A 353 -9.38 -19.27 21.26
CA ASP A 353 -10.02 -19.73 22.50
C ASP A 353 -9.19 -20.78 23.23
N ALA A 354 -8.98 -21.95 22.60
CA ALA A 354 -8.20 -23.01 23.21
C ALA A 354 -6.72 -22.63 23.26
N VAL A 355 -6.15 -22.18 22.15
CA VAL A 355 -4.85 -21.48 22.14
C VAL A 355 -5.12 -20.03 21.88
N SER A 356 -4.80 -19.17 22.83
CA SER A 356 -5.05 -17.73 22.69
C SER A 356 -3.74 -16.94 22.71
N LEU A 357 -3.83 -15.66 22.38
CA LEU A 357 -2.71 -14.72 22.46
C LEU A 357 -2.32 -14.44 23.92
N ILE A 358 -1.04 -14.18 24.16
CA ILE A 358 -0.56 -13.73 25.48
C ILE A 358 -0.90 -12.26 25.75
N ASP A 359 -0.89 -11.39 24.72
CA ASP A 359 -1.40 -10.02 24.78
C ASP A 359 -1.72 -9.47 23.38
N TRP A 360 -2.36 -8.30 23.32
CA TRP A 360 -2.94 -7.73 22.10
C TRP A 360 -1.96 -7.47 20.94
N PRO A 361 -0.66 -7.15 21.16
CA PRO A 361 0.35 -7.18 20.10
C PRO A 361 0.37 -8.46 19.25
N HIS A 362 -0.08 -9.59 19.79
CA HIS A 362 -0.14 -10.89 19.12
C HIS A 362 -1.51 -11.22 18.50
N MET A 363 -2.41 -10.24 18.33
CA MET A 363 -3.80 -10.43 17.82
C MET A 363 -3.90 -11.28 16.54
N TRP A 364 -2.92 -11.16 15.65
CA TRP A 364 -2.88 -11.91 14.40
C TRP A 364 -2.90 -13.44 14.60
N LEU A 365 -2.46 -13.95 15.76
CA LEU A 365 -2.52 -15.38 16.08
C LEU A 365 -3.96 -15.91 16.16
N ASN A 366 -4.92 -15.04 16.50
CA ASN A 366 -6.33 -15.41 16.46
C ASN A 366 -6.86 -15.17 15.03
N GLU A 367 -6.79 -13.93 14.56
CA GLU A 367 -7.50 -13.49 13.35
C GLU A 367 -6.89 -14.03 12.06
N GLY A 368 -5.57 -14.06 11.96
CA GLY A 368 -4.86 -14.63 10.81
C GLY A 368 -5.13 -16.12 10.65
N PHE A 369 -5.20 -16.86 11.75
CA PHE A 369 -5.52 -18.30 11.74
C PHE A 369 -6.98 -18.53 11.36
N ALA A 370 -7.90 -17.70 11.85
CA ALA A 370 -9.31 -17.82 11.51
C ALA A 370 -9.58 -17.49 10.03
N THR A 371 -9.01 -16.40 9.52
CA THR A 371 -9.06 -16.05 8.09
C THR A 371 -8.40 -17.13 7.23
N TYR A 372 -7.27 -17.71 7.65
CA TYR A 372 -6.67 -18.81 6.88
C TYR A 372 -7.51 -20.10 6.90
N SER A 373 -8.25 -20.34 7.99
CA SER A 373 -9.17 -21.48 8.11
C SER A 373 -10.32 -21.42 7.11
N GLU A 374 -10.72 -20.22 6.67
CA GLU A 374 -11.66 -20.04 5.55
C GLU A 374 -11.12 -20.65 4.26
N ALA A 375 -9.83 -20.48 3.98
CA ALA A 375 -9.19 -21.10 2.82
C ALA A 375 -9.11 -22.63 3.01
N VAL A 376 -8.82 -23.13 4.22
CA VAL A 376 -8.85 -24.57 4.51
C VAL A 376 -10.25 -25.16 4.24
N TRP A 377 -11.31 -24.46 4.66
CA TRP A 377 -12.69 -24.84 4.35
C TRP A 377 -12.99 -24.77 2.84
N ALA A 378 -12.57 -23.70 2.16
CA ALA A 378 -12.70 -23.54 0.72
C ALA A 378 -12.10 -24.74 -0.04
N TYR A 379 -10.91 -25.20 0.37
CA TYR A 379 -10.29 -26.39 -0.21
C TYR A 379 -11.10 -27.66 0.07
N SER A 380 -11.55 -27.85 1.32
CA SER A 380 -12.30 -29.04 1.74
C SER A 380 -13.62 -29.19 0.99
N ASN A 381 -14.39 -28.10 0.89
CA ASN A 381 -15.75 -28.12 0.34
C ASN A 381 -15.79 -27.92 -1.18
N TYR A 382 -14.91 -27.09 -1.73
CA TYR A 382 -14.95 -26.66 -3.14
C TYR A 382 -13.73 -27.08 -3.98
N GLY A 383 -12.66 -27.57 -3.35
CA GLY A 383 -11.47 -28.09 -4.03
C GLY A 383 -10.43 -27.03 -4.38
N TRP A 384 -9.35 -27.49 -5.04
CA TRP A 384 -8.11 -26.71 -5.26
C TRP A 384 -8.31 -25.40 -6.00
N TYR A 385 -9.03 -25.40 -7.13
CA TYR A 385 -9.21 -24.18 -7.93
C TYR A 385 -9.97 -23.09 -7.17
N TYR A 386 -10.99 -23.46 -6.40
CA TYR A 386 -11.73 -22.50 -5.60
C TYR A 386 -10.89 -22.00 -4.41
N PHE A 387 -10.09 -22.88 -3.79
CA PHE A 387 -9.10 -22.48 -2.79
C PHE A 387 -8.14 -21.40 -3.30
N LEU A 388 -7.52 -21.61 -4.48
CA LEU A 388 -6.62 -20.62 -5.09
C LEU A 388 -7.34 -19.30 -5.39
N TYR A 389 -8.55 -19.39 -5.96
CA TYR A 389 -9.39 -18.22 -6.19
C TYR A 389 -9.69 -17.47 -4.88
N TYR A 390 -9.97 -18.20 -3.80
CA TYR A 390 -10.30 -17.63 -2.50
C TYR A 390 -9.11 -16.90 -1.89
N VAL A 391 -7.95 -17.57 -1.81
CA VAL A 391 -6.71 -16.99 -1.30
C VAL A 391 -6.35 -15.72 -2.07
N GLN A 392 -6.39 -15.77 -3.40
CA GLN A 392 -6.02 -14.61 -4.22
C GLN A 392 -7.01 -13.45 -4.02
N ASN A 393 -8.32 -13.70 -4.08
CA ASN A 393 -9.32 -12.63 -4.21
C ASN A 393 -9.90 -12.16 -2.88
N TYR A 394 -10.02 -13.03 -1.89
CA TYR A 394 -10.63 -12.71 -0.59
C TYR A 394 -9.61 -12.58 0.54
N ILE A 395 -8.35 -12.96 0.31
CA ILE A 395 -7.27 -12.77 1.28
C ILE A 395 -6.26 -11.75 0.71
N GLN A 396 -5.38 -12.17 -0.21
CA GLN A 396 -4.26 -11.35 -0.68
C GLN A 396 -4.71 -10.02 -1.31
N ASN A 397 -5.68 -10.04 -2.23
CA ASN A 397 -6.18 -8.82 -2.87
C ASN A 397 -6.91 -7.88 -1.90
N VAL A 398 -7.52 -8.39 -0.83
CA VAL A 398 -8.20 -7.55 0.16
C VAL A 398 -7.17 -6.69 0.89
N TYR A 399 -6.10 -7.31 1.42
CA TYR A 399 -5.01 -6.59 2.05
C TYR A 399 -4.30 -5.63 1.07
N MET A 400 -3.91 -6.09 -0.12
CA MET A 400 -3.21 -5.24 -1.10
C MET A 400 -4.04 -4.04 -1.57
N ASN A 401 -5.37 -4.16 -1.60
CA ASN A 401 -6.27 -3.05 -1.91
C ASN A 401 -6.45 -2.10 -0.73
N TRP A 402 -6.50 -2.63 0.49
CA TRP A 402 -6.56 -1.84 1.71
C TRP A 402 -5.31 -0.96 1.84
N GLU A 403 -4.11 -1.52 1.64
CA GLU A 403 -2.86 -0.76 1.77
C GLU A 403 -2.77 0.43 0.79
N ASN A 404 -3.46 0.40 -0.35
CA ASN A 404 -3.52 1.55 -1.27
C ASN A 404 -4.20 2.81 -0.67
N SER A 405 -4.98 2.65 0.39
CA SER A 405 -5.83 3.71 0.97
C SER A 405 -5.52 4.03 2.43
N PHE A 406 -4.69 3.23 3.07
CA PHE A 406 -4.40 3.30 4.51
C PHE A 406 -2.90 3.21 4.74
N ASN A 407 -2.45 3.64 5.92
CA ASN A 407 -1.05 3.51 6.30
C ASN A 407 -0.73 2.04 6.55
N ARG A 408 0.32 1.53 5.92
CA ARG A 408 0.92 0.23 6.22
C ARG A 408 1.49 0.19 7.64
N HIS A 409 1.58 -1.01 8.19
CA HIS A 409 2.28 -1.32 9.44
C HIS A 409 2.65 -2.82 9.48
N PRO A 410 3.53 -3.24 10.40
CA PRO A 410 3.76 -4.64 10.73
C PRO A 410 2.50 -5.35 11.22
N ILE A 411 2.50 -6.69 11.16
CA ILE A 411 1.41 -7.52 11.71
C ILE A 411 1.46 -7.55 13.24
N TYR A 412 2.67 -7.61 13.78
CA TYR A 412 2.90 -7.57 15.22
C TYR A 412 2.83 -6.13 15.76
N ASP A 413 2.26 -5.98 16.96
CA ASP A 413 2.11 -4.70 17.67
C ASP A 413 1.47 -3.59 16.79
N PRO A 414 0.25 -3.81 16.29
CA PRO A 414 -0.39 -2.86 15.38
C PRO A 414 -0.61 -1.51 16.05
N PRO A 415 -0.49 -0.40 15.30
CA PRO A 415 -0.76 0.93 15.82
C PRO A 415 -2.17 1.06 16.39
N SER A 416 -2.36 2.01 17.32
CA SER A 416 -3.67 2.19 17.93
C SER A 416 -4.78 2.48 16.90
N GLY A 417 -5.87 1.74 17.00
CA GLY A 417 -7.00 1.77 16.06
C GLY A 417 -6.89 0.79 14.90
N TYR A 418 -5.83 -0.02 14.82
CA TYR A 418 -5.61 -1.00 13.77
C TYR A 418 -5.64 -2.46 14.25
N LEU A 419 -5.92 -2.72 15.53
CA LEU A 419 -5.94 -4.08 16.10
C LEU A 419 -6.79 -5.10 15.30
N PHE A 420 -7.84 -4.62 14.63
CA PHE A 420 -8.72 -5.44 13.78
C PHE A 420 -8.73 -4.93 12.33
N SER A 421 -7.56 -4.87 11.69
CA SER A 421 -7.41 -4.40 10.31
C SER A 421 -7.05 -5.53 9.35
N PRO A 422 -7.12 -5.31 8.03
CA PRO A 422 -6.68 -6.32 7.06
C PRO A 422 -5.22 -6.78 7.13
N VAL A 423 -4.41 -6.14 7.97
CA VAL A 423 -3.05 -6.57 8.28
C VAL A 423 -3.07 -7.78 9.23
N GLU A 424 -3.89 -7.74 10.28
CA GLU A 424 -4.01 -8.82 11.30
C GLU A 424 -4.84 -10.00 10.79
N TYR A 425 -5.71 -9.77 9.80
CA TYR A 425 -6.56 -10.79 9.16
C TYR A 425 -5.91 -11.29 7.87
N GLU A 426 -6.02 -10.55 6.77
CA GLU A 426 -5.69 -11.06 5.44
C GLU A 426 -4.19 -11.08 5.12
N LYS A 427 -3.38 -10.11 5.60
CA LYS A 427 -1.91 -10.21 5.47
C LYS A 427 -1.42 -11.41 6.29
N ALA A 428 -1.85 -11.55 7.54
CA ALA A 428 -1.49 -12.67 8.40
C ALA A 428 -1.88 -14.04 7.80
N ALA A 429 -3.10 -14.18 7.26
CA ALA A 429 -3.50 -15.40 6.57
C ALA A 429 -2.68 -15.67 5.30
N SER A 430 -2.26 -14.62 4.58
CA SER A 430 -1.33 -14.76 3.46
C SER A 430 0.05 -15.25 3.91
N VAL A 431 0.53 -14.80 5.07
CA VAL A 431 1.80 -15.26 5.67
C VAL A 431 1.72 -16.73 6.07
N LEU A 432 0.62 -17.18 6.68
CA LEU A 432 0.40 -18.61 6.94
C LEU A 432 0.37 -19.43 5.63
N HIS A 433 -0.21 -18.89 4.57
CA HIS A 433 -0.21 -19.53 3.25
C HIS A 433 1.20 -19.66 2.65
N MET A 434 2.00 -18.60 2.71
CA MET A 434 3.41 -18.60 2.27
C MET A 434 4.26 -19.54 3.13
N LEU A 435 4.02 -19.57 4.43
CA LEU A 435 4.71 -20.48 5.35
C LEU A 435 4.41 -21.93 4.98
N ARG A 436 3.16 -22.26 4.67
CA ARG A 436 2.75 -23.57 4.13
C ARG A 436 3.45 -23.91 2.82
N TYR A 437 3.60 -22.95 1.91
CA TYR A 437 4.34 -23.14 0.66
C TYR A 437 5.81 -23.50 0.95
N TYR A 438 6.45 -22.74 1.83
CA TYR A 438 7.87 -22.88 2.15
C TYR A 438 8.21 -24.23 2.83
N MET A 439 7.43 -24.66 3.82
CA MET A 439 7.70 -25.92 4.55
C MET A 439 6.99 -27.15 3.98
N GLY A 440 6.03 -26.94 3.07
CA GLY A 440 5.16 -27.96 2.49
C GLY A 440 3.96 -28.36 3.35
N ASP A 441 2.89 -28.79 2.67
CA ASP A 441 1.57 -29.12 3.26
C ASP A 441 1.63 -29.98 4.52
N LEU A 442 2.31 -31.12 4.46
CA LEU A 442 2.30 -32.10 5.55
C LEU A 442 2.97 -31.54 6.81
N THR A 443 4.09 -30.84 6.65
CA THR A 443 4.82 -30.20 7.73
C THR A 443 3.98 -29.10 8.35
N PHE A 444 3.37 -28.25 7.53
CA PHE A 444 2.53 -27.14 7.98
C PHE A 444 1.36 -27.59 8.85
N PHE A 445 0.56 -28.57 8.40
CA PHE A 445 -0.55 -29.05 9.22
C PHE A 445 -0.06 -29.81 10.47
N ASN A 446 1.15 -30.39 10.46
CA ASN A 446 1.73 -30.95 11.69
C ASN A 446 2.16 -29.86 12.68
N VAL A 447 2.70 -28.73 12.19
CA VAL A 447 2.98 -27.53 13.00
C VAL A 447 1.69 -27.04 13.66
N LEU A 448 0.60 -26.87 12.91
CA LEU A 448 -0.68 -26.41 13.49
C LEU A 448 -1.19 -27.35 14.59
N ARG A 449 -1.07 -28.67 14.41
CA ARG A 449 -1.44 -29.64 15.44
C ARG A 449 -0.53 -29.60 16.66
N GLU A 450 0.78 -29.50 16.47
CA GLU A 450 1.73 -29.41 17.58
C GLU A 450 1.53 -28.10 18.35
N TYR A 451 1.31 -26.98 17.65
CA TYR A 451 0.99 -25.69 18.24
C TYR A 451 -0.29 -25.78 19.07
N TYR A 452 -1.37 -26.29 18.49
CA TYR A 452 -2.62 -26.56 19.20
C TYR A 452 -2.39 -27.42 20.44
N LEU A 453 -1.75 -28.59 20.30
CA LEU A 453 -1.56 -29.53 21.42
C LEU A 453 -0.64 -28.99 22.53
N THR A 454 0.35 -28.16 22.19
CA THR A 454 1.33 -27.63 23.14
C THR A 454 0.72 -26.53 23.99
N TYR A 455 -0.05 -25.63 23.39
CA TYR A 455 -0.59 -24.44 24.06
C TYR A 455 -2.09 -24.55 24.40
N ARG A 456 -2.72 -25.71 24.17
CA ARG A 456 -4.15 -25.92 24.45
C ARG A 456 -4.47 -25.57 25.91
N TYR A 457 -5.45 -24.68 26.06
CA TYR A 457 -5.94 -24.06 27.29
C TYR A 457 -5.02 -23.04 27.96
N GLY A 458 -3.95 -22.60 27.27
CA GLY A 458 -3.07 -21.51 27.70
C GLY A 458 -3.01 -20.40 26.66
N CYS A 459 -1.96 -19.60 26.76
CA CYS A 459 -1.65 -18.52 25.84
C CYS A 459 -0.31 -18.74 25.11
N ALA A 460 -0.16 -18.10 23.96
CA ALA A 460 1.05 -18.17 23.14
C ALA A 460 1.41 -16.79 22.57
N SER A 461 2.71 -16.59 22.37
CA SER A 461 3.28 -15.45 21.66
C SER A 461 3.59 -15.79 20.19
N THR A 462 3.95 -14.77 19.40
CA THR A 462 4.48 -14.97 18.04
C THR A 462 5.74 -15.84 18.07
N ASP A 463 6.61 -15.63 19.06
CA ASP A 463 7.88 -16.36 19.21
C ASP A 463 7.63 -17.85 19.55
N ASP A 464 6.61 -18.14 20.36
CA ASP A 464 6.17 -19.50 20.65
C ASP A 464 5.73 -20.24 19.37
N PHE A 465 4.93 -19.58 18.53
CA PHE A 465 4.50 -20.15 17.25
C PHE A 465 5.70 -20.36 16.31
N GLN A 466 6.63 -19.40 16.24
CA GLN A 466 7.89 -19.55 15.49
C GLN A 466 8.69 -20.76 15.99
N GLU A 467 8.86 -20.93 17.30
CA GLU A 467 9.58 -22.06 17.89
C GLU A 467 8.95 -23.41 17.50
N VAL A 468 7.62 -23.52 17.51
CA VAL A 468 6.93 -24.73 17.04
C VAL A 468 7.18 -24.95 15.54
N CYS A 469 7.11 -23.90 14.72
CA CYS A 469 7.40 -23.99 13.29
C CYS A 469 8.80 -24.54 13.03
N GLU A 470 9.82 -23.98 13.67
CA GLU A 470 11.22 -24.39 13.52
C GLU A 470 11.47 -25.78 14.08
N THR A 471 10.88 -26.12 15.23
CA THR A 471 11.03 -27.43 15.88
C THR A 471 10.47 -28.56 15.02
N VAL A 472 9.29 -28.37 14.42
CA VAL A 472 8.62 -29.40 13.61
C VAL A 472 9.20 -29.47 12.20
N SER A 473 9.52 -28.33 11.58
CA SER A 473 10.04 -28.28 10.21
C SER A 473 11.54 -28.55 10.10
N GLY A 474 12.31 -28.20 11.13
CA GLY A 474 13.78 -28.20 11.11
C GLY A 474 14.39 -27.07 10.25
N LEU A 475 13.59 -26.08 9.85
CA LEU A 475 14.01 -24.90 9.10
C LEU A 475 14.40 -23.76 10.06
N ASP A 476 15.27 -22.87 9.58
CA ASP A 476 15.56 -21.57 10.22
C ASP A 476 14.59 -20.54 9.64
N LEU A 477 13.68 -20.01 10.47
CA LEU A 477 12.56 -19.17 10.05
C LEU A 477 12.68 -17.73 10.58
N GLU A 478 13.79 -17.39 11.23
CA GLU A 478 14.01 -16.04 11.77
C GLU A 478 13.82 -14.96 10.69
N TRP A 479 14.43 -15.16 9.52
CA TRP A 479 14.30 -14.23 8.40
C TRP A 479 12.85 -14.10 7.90
N PHE A 480 12.08 -15.19 7.96
CA PHE A 480 10.71 -15.25 7.46
C PHE A 480 9.79 -14.47 8.39
N PHE A 481 9.87 -14.71 9.70
CA PHE A 481 9.08 -13.99 10.69
C PHE A 481 9.48 -12.52 10.76
N GLN A 482 10.77 -12.20 10.71
CA GLN A 482 11.25 -10.83 10.63
C GLN A 482 10.60 -10.08 9.46
N GLN A 483 10.72 -10.63 8.24
CA GLN A 483 10.21 -9.96 7.04
C GLN A 483 8.68 -9.87 6.99
N TRP A 484 7.96 -10.93 7.40
CA TRP A 484 6.53 -11.04 7.11
C TRP A 484 5.62 -10.70 8.29
N ILE A 485 6.10 -10.85 9.53
CA ILE A 485 5.36 -10.52 10.75
C ILE A 485 5.81 -9.20 11.34
N TYR A 486 7.13 -9.03 11.52
CA TYR A 486 7.71 -7.89 12.24
C TYR A 486 7.98 -6.67 11.35
N ASP A 487 8.08 -6.84 10.03
CA ASP A 487 8.23 -5.76 9.05
C ASP A 487 6.94 -5.50 8.23
N GLU A 488 6.88 -4.32 7.61
CA GLU A 488 5.72 -3.83 6.85
C GLU A 488 5.84 -4.00 5.32
N GLY A 489 4.69 -3.93 4.63
CA GLY A 489 4.63 -3.95 3.17
C GLY A 489 4.65 -5.34 2.53
N TYR A 490 4.71 -5.35 1.19
CA TYR A 490 4.80 -6.53 0.34
C TYR A 490 5.54 -6.19 -0.97
N PRO A 491 6.11 -7.18 -1.69
CA PRO A 491 6.83 -6.93 -2.93
C PRO A 491 5.93 -6.63 -4.13
N VAL A 492 6.44 -5.79 -5.03
CA VAL A 492 5.90 -5.59 -6.38
C VAL A 492 6.90 -6.16 -7.37
N PHE A 493 6.62 -7.36 -7.88
CA PHE A 493 7.46 -8.03 -8.88
C PHE A 493 7.04 -7.62 -10.27
N GLU A 494 7.83 -6.75 -10.90
CA GLU A 494 7.81 -6.57 -12.34
C GLU A 494 8.73 -7.60 -12.98
N TYR A 495 8.21 -8.40 -13.90
CA TYR A 495 9.01 -9.46 -14.52
C TYR A 495 8.80 -9.53 -16.01
N PHE A 496 9.83 -9.95 -16.72
CA PHE A 496 9.74 -10.41 -18.10
C PHE A 496 10.16 -11.87 -18.16
N ALA A 497 9.77 -12.56 -19.23
CA ALA A 497 10.21 -13.91 -19.49
C ALA A 497 10.43 -14.15 -20.98
N ALA A 498 11.47 -14.92 -21.30
CA ALA A 498 11.86 -15.27 -22.66
C ALA A 498 12.24 -16.76 -22.76
N ALA A 499 12.04 -17.34 -23.95
CA ALA A 499 12.44 -18.70 -24.28
C ALA A 499 13.12 -18.74 -25.66
N ASP A 500 14.43 -18.99 -25.68
CA ASP A 500 15.22 -19.06 -26.91
C ASP A 500 15.57 -20.51 -27.27
N SER A 501 15.32 -20.91 -28.52
CA SER A 501 15.70 -22.23 -29.01
C SER A 501 17.23 -22.34 -29.13
N VAL A 502 17.87 -23.14 -28.27
CA VAL A 502 19.33 -23.37 -28.28
C VAL A 502 19.71 -24.70 -28.92
N ALA A 503 18.79 -25.68 -28.94
CA ALA A 503 18.90 -26.94 -29.66
C ALA A 503 17.50 -27.51 -29.94
N PRO A 504 17.36 -28.58 -30.76
CA PRO A 504 16.05 -29.22 -30.97
C PRO A 504 15.41 -29.65 -29.64
N SER A 505 14.22 -29.10 -29.34
CA SER A 505 13.47 -29.33 -28.08
C SER A 505 14.23 -28.91 -26.81
N THR A 506 15.15 -27.95 -26.93
CA THR A 506 15.87 -27.37 -25.78
C THR A 506 15.81 -25.86 -25.89
N TYR A 507 15.33 -25.23 -24.84
CA TYR A 507 15.08 -23.80 -24.76
C TYR A 507 15.88 -23.23 -23.60
N ARG A 508 16.54 -22.09 -23.81
CA ARG A 508 17.06 -21.25 -22.73
C ARG A 508 15.90 -20.41 -22.22
N ILE A 509 15.59 -20.55 -20.94
CA ILE A 509 14.59 -19.76 -20.24
C ILE A 509 15.33 -18.64 -19.52
N SER A 510 14.93 -17.40 -19.78
CA SER A 510 15.44 -16.22 -19.08
C SER A 510 14.26 -15.51 -18.43
N VAL A 511 14.33 -15.31 -17.12
CA VAL A 511 13.32 -14.57 -16.34
C VAL A 511 14.04 -13.53 -15.51
N GLY A 512 13.84 -12.26 -15.81
CA GLY A 512 14.32 -11.19 -14.93
C GLY A 512 13.19 -10.61 -14.11
N ILE A 513 13.49 -10.38 -12.84
CA ILE A 513 12.57 -9.92 -11.81
C ILE A 513 13.15 -8.62 -11.25
N SER A 514 12.32 -7.58 -11.24
CA SER A 514 12.56 -6.29 -10.62
C SER A 514 11.54 -6.08 -9.51
N GLN A 515 12.02 -5.82 -8.31
CA GLN A 515 11.19 -5.47 -7.16
C GLN A 515 11.00 -3.96 -7.09
N THR A 516 9.83 -3.46 -7.51
CA THR A 516 9.56 -2.02 -7.73
C THR A 516 8.76 -1.34 -6.62
N GLN A 517 8.55 -2.00 -5.47
CA GLN A 517 8.00 -1.34 -4.29
C GLN A 517 8.86 -0.16 -3.82
N GLU A 518 8.28 0.75 -3.04
CA GLU A 518 8.94 1.97 -2.52
C GLU A 518 10.36 1.73 -2.00
N GLN A 519 11.26 2.70 -2.22
CA GLN A 519 12.67 2.59 -1.81
C GLN A 519 12.88 2.51 -0.30
N SER A 520 11.91 2.93 0.50
CA SER A 520 11.97 2.83 1.97
C SER A 520 11.82 1.39 2.48
N LEU A 521 11.27 0.48 1.67
CA LEU A 521 11.19 -0.95 1.99
C LEU A 521 12.44 -1.69 1.50
N PRO A 522 12.85 -2.80 2.12
CA PRO A 522 13.94 -3.62 1.59
C PRO A 522 13.51 -4.40 0.32
N ALA A 523 14.46 -5.11 -0.30
CA ALA A 523 14.11 -6.21 -1.18
C ALA A 523 13.49 -7.34 -0.32
N PHE A 524 12.43 -7.97 -0.82
CA PHE A 524 11.80 -9.08 -0.14
C PHE A 524 12.43 -10.39 -0.61
N MET A 525 12.71 -11.26 0.35
CA MET A 525 13.22 -12.60 0.13
C MET A 525 12.07 -13.60 0.02
N THR A 526 12.04 -14.42 -1.02
CA THR A 526 11.04 -15.48 -1.16
C THR A 526 11.41 -16.52 -2.22
N ASP A 527 10.95 -17.76 -2.02
CA ASP A 527 10.89 -18.74 -3.10
C ASP A 527 9.73 -18.38 -4.03
N ILE A 528 9.96 -18.44 -5.35
CA ILE A 528 8.90 -18.18 -6.33
C ILE A 528 8.94 -19.19 -7.47
N ASP A 529 7.77 -19.72 -7.82
CA ASP A 529 7.63 -20.66 -8.92
C ASP A 529 7.61 -19.94 -10.27
N ILE A 530 8.43 -20.43 -11.21
CA ILE A 530 8.41 -20.05 -12.62
C ILE A 530 7.83 -21.23 -13.39
N ALA A 531 6.59 -21.11 -13.84
CA ALA A 531 5.89 -22.16 -14.57
C ALA A 531 5.97 -21.97 -16.08
N ILE A 532 6.26 -23.05 -16.78
CA ILE A 532 6.34 -23.10 -18.23
C ILE A 532 5.07 -23.77 -18.77
N PHE A 533 4.44 -23.10 -19.72
CA PHE A 533 3.28 -23.62 -20.44
C PHE A 533 3.62 -23.87 -21.91
N ALA A 534 3.05 -24.95 -22.45
CA ALA A 534 3.11 -25.27 -23.86
C ALA A 534 1.78 -25.87 -24.33
N GLU A 535 1.28 -25.38 -25.46
CA GLU A 535 -0.08 -25.65 -25.95
C GLU A 535 -1.17 -25.35 -24.90
N GLY A 536 -0.94 -24.33 -24.06
CA GLY A 536 -1.82 -23.95 -22.94
C GLY A 536 -1.86 -24.98 -21.81
N GLN A 537 -0.90 -25.90 -21.73
CA GLN A 537 -0.76 -26.87 -20.63
C GLN A 537 0.49 -26.57 -19.82
N TRP A 538 0.39 -26.70 -18.50
CA TRP A 538 1.54 -26.60 -17.62
C TRP A 538 2.46 -27.81 -17.84
N VAL A 539 3.69 -27.56 -18.32
CA VAL A 539 4.65 -28.63 -18.69
C VAL A 539 5.86 -28.72 -17.78
N ASP A 540 6.24 -27.65 -17.09
CA ASP A 540 7.36 -27.64 -16.14
C ASP A 540 7.27 -26.50 -15.12
N THR A 541 7.98 -26.62 -14.00
CA THR A 541 8.12 -25.58 -12.98
C THR A 541 9.56 -25.54 -12.47
N ASN A 542 10.13 -24.35 -12.39
CA ASN A 542 11.39 -24.12 -11.68
C ASN A 542 11.16 -23.12 -10.54
N THR A 543 11.50 -23.50 -9.32
CA THR A 543 11.43 -22.62 -8.15
C THR A 543 12.76 -21.90 -7.99
N VAL A 544 12.73 -20.57 -7.85
CA VAL A 544 13.93 -19.74 -7.66
C VAL A 544 13.82 -18.95 -6.36
N TRP A 545 14.97 -18.73 -5.71
CA TRP A 545 15.09 -17.86 -4.56
C TRP A 545 15.36 -16.44 -5.04
N VAL A 546 14.46 -15.51 -4.73
CA VAL A 546 14.61 -14.08 -5.02
C VAL A 546 14.97 -13.37 -3.72
N GLU A 547 16.02 -12.55 -3.72
CA GLU A 547 16.49 -11.79 -2.55
C GLU A 547 16.98 -10.37 -2.87
N GLU A 548 17.25 -10.04 -4.13
CA GLU A 548 17.72 -8.72 -4.55
C GLU A 548 16.63 -7.89 -5.23
N ARG A 549 16.88 -6.58 -5.36
CA ARG A 549 15.97 -5.67 -6.07
C ARG A 549 15.86 -5.98 -7.56
N ILE A 550 16.93 -6.49 -8.17
CA ILE A 550 17.02 -6.82 -9.58
C ILE A 550 17.78 -8.13 -9.71
N GLU A 551 17.16 -9.15 -10.29
CA GLU A 551 17.78 -10.44 -10.56
C GLU A 551 17.37 -10.99 -11.92
N GLU A 552 18.21 -11.83 -12.50
CA GLU A 552 17.90 -12.60 -13.69
C GLU A 552 18.24 -14.08 -13.47
N PHE A 553 17.26 -14.94 -13.75
CA PHE A 553 17.38 -16.39 -13.68
C PHE A 553 17.43 -16.96 -15.09
N VAL A 554 18.52 -17.67 -15.40
CA VAL A 554 18.72 -18.31 -16.70
C VAL A 554 18.96 -19.81 -16.53
N TYR A 555 18.15 -20.64 -17.18
CA TYR A 555 18.27 -22.10 -17.13
C TYR A 555 17.80 -22.77 -18.43
N GLU A 556 18.13 -24.05 -18.61
CA GLU A 556 17.71 -24.82 -19.78
C GLU A 556 16.46 -25.65 -19.48
N PHE A 557 15.48 -25.58 -20.37
CA PHE A 557 14.28 -26.42 -20.38
C PHE A 557 14.32 -27.38 -21.57
N VAL A 558 14.08 -28.68 -21.31
CA VAL A 558 14.01 -29.71 -22.35
C VAL A 558 12.57 -30.21 -22.48
N GLY A 559 11.90 -29.83 -23.56
CA GLY A 559 10.47 -30.09 -23.72
C GLY A 559 9.87 -29.57 -25.02
N PRO A 560 8.51 -29.49 -25.08
CA PRO A 560 7.82 -28.78 -26.15
C PRO A 560 8.17 -27.29 -26.15
N GLU A 561 7.87 -26.59 -27.24
CA GLU A 561 8.09 -25.14 -27.34
C GLU A 561 7.23 -24.39 -26.32
N PRO A 562 7.83 -23.56 -25.43
CA PRO A 562 7.06 -22.73 -24.51
C PRO A 562 6.17 -21.73 -25.27
N ASP A 563 4.91 -21.60 -24.87
CA ASP A 563 4.03 -20.52 -25.34
C ASP A 563 3.91 -19.38 -24.33
N SER A 564 4.11 -19.67 -23.04
CA SER A 564 4.07 -18.70 -21.96
C SER A 564 4.85 -19.19 -20.76
N ILE A 565 5.39 -18.23 -20.01
CA ILE A 565 6.10 -18.45 -18.75
C ILE A 565 5.43 -17.53 -17.73
N VAL A 566 4.99 -18.10 -16.61
CA VAL A 566 4.18 -17.41 -15.60
C VAL A 566 4.86 -17.50 -14.25
N LEU A 567 5.02 -16.35 -13.61
CA LEU A 567 5.52 -16.24 -12.24
C LEU A 567 4.39 -16.48 -11.24
N ASP A 568 4.63 -17.37 -10.28
CA ASP A 568 3.69 -17.76 -9.20
C ASP A 568 2.26 -18.06 -9.69
N PRO A 569 2.09 -19.04 -10.61
CA PRO A 569 0.79 -19.29 -11.27
C PRO A 569 -0.32 -19.74 -10.30
N GLU A 570 0.05 -20.24 -9.12
CA GLU A 570 -0.89 -20.69 -8.08
C GLU A 570 -1.05 -19.66 -6.94
N SER A 571 -0.51 -18.44 -7.07
CA SER A 571 -0.69 -17.35 -6.08
C SER A 571 -0.24 -17.71 -4.66
N TRP A 572 0.86 -18.45 -4.52
CA TRP A 572 1.42 -18.80 -3.21
C TRP A 572 1.95 -17.56 -2.47
N ILE A 573 2.54 -16.62 -3.21
CA ILE A 573 3.29 -15.51 -2.63
C ILE A 573 2.40 -14.28 -2.47
N LEU A 574 2.45 -13.62 -1.32
CA LEU A 574 1.85 -12.29 -1.17
C LEU A 574 2.68 -11.27 -1.95
N GLY A 575 2.10 -10.68 -2.98
CA GLY A 575 2.76 -9.64 -3.76
C GLY A 575 2.09 -9.42 -5.12
N ARG A 576 2.33 -8.25 -5.71
CA ARG A 576 1.86 -7.95 -7.06
C ARG A 576 2.83 -8.53 -8.07
N LYS A 577 2.33 -9.25 -9.07
CA LYS A 577 3.13 -9.76 -10.19
C LYS A 577 2.66 -9.07 -11.46
N ILE A 578 3.52 -8.24 -12.03
CA ILE A 578 3.25 -7.44 -13.21
C ILE A 578 4.13 -7.99 -14.33
N TYR A 579 3.50 -8.67 -15.27
CA TYR A 579 4.18 -9.13 -16.46
C TYR A 579 4.43 -7.94 -17.40
N GLN A 580 5.70 -7.54 -17.51
CA GLN A 580 6.17 -6.68 -18.57
C GLN A 580 6.23 -7.52 -19.86
N SER A 581 5.73 -6.99 -20.98
CA SER A 581 5.59 -7.71 -22.26
C SER A 581 6.78 -8.62 -22.58
N SER A 582 6.55 -9.75 -23.26
CA SER A 582 7.62 -10.68 -23.66
C SER A 582 8.74 -9.94 -24.39
N VAL A 583 9.89 -9.77 -23.75
CA VAL A 583 11.09 -9.26 -24.41
C VAL A 583 11.82 -10.47 -24.98
N THR A 584 11.88 -10.61 -26.30
CA THR A 584 12.56 -11.72 -26.97
C THR A 584 14.08 -11.48 -27.09
N GLY A 585 14.65 -10.55 -26.33
CA GLY A 585 16.01 -10.05 -26.53
C GLY A 585 16.40 -8.94 -25.56
N PRO A 586 17.58 -8.33 -25.73
CA PRO A 586 17.96 -7.14 -24.98
C PRO A 586 17.11 -5.93 -25.43
N ALA A 587 16.97 -4.95 -24.55
CA ALA A 587 16.24 -3.71 -24.83
C ALA A 587 17.07 -2.51 -24.37
N PHE A 588 17.85 -1.96 -25.30
CA PHE A 588 18.79 -0.88 -25.03
C PHE A 588 18.13 0.50 -25.14
N SER A 589 18.46 1.38 -24.20
CA SER A 589 18.14 2.81 -24.26
C SER A 589 19.39 3.64 -24.02
N TYR A 590 19.49 4.76 -24.73
CA TYR A 590 20.52 5.78 -24.49
C TYR A 590 20.32 6.43 -23.11
N ILE A 591 21.41 6.63 -22.38
CA ILE A 591 21.41 7.30 -21.08
C ILE A 591 22.21 8.59 -21.14
N ASP A 592 23.48 8.52 -21.55
CA ASP A 592 24.39 9.68 -21.49
C ASP A 592 25.57 9.55 -22.48
N TYR A 593 26.28 10.66 -22.71
CA TYR A 593 27.52 10.73 -23.48
C TYR A 593 28.64 11.36 -22.64
N GLU A 594 29.90 11.03 -22.95
CA GLU A 594 31.07 11.66 -22.35
C GLU A 594 32.15 11.89 -23.41
N TRP A 595 32.61 13.14 -23.56
CA TRP A 595 33.77 13.48 -24.39
C TRP A 595 35.07 13.32 -23.57
N GLU A 596 36.15 12.82 -24.19
CA GLU A 596 37.49 12.78 -23.54
C GLU A 596 38.04 14.19 -23.24
N THR A 597 37.58 15.17 -24.00
CA THR A 597 37.85 16.60 -23.82
C THR A 597 36.57 17.30 -23.38
N GLU A 598 36.67 18.46 -22.75
CA GLU A 598 35.48 19.21 -22.29
C GLU A 598 34.47 19.49 -23.42
N PHE A 599 34.97 19.78 -24.63
CA PHE A 599 34.19 19.90 -25.86
C PHE A 599 34.99 19.34 -27.04
N LEU A 600 34.31 18.97 -28.12
CA LEU A 600 34.96 18.69 -29.40
C LEU A 600 35.15 20.01 -30.17
N SER A 601 36.33 20.63 -30.02
CA SER A 601 36.64 21.93 -30.65
C SER A 601 36.88 21.84 -32.16
N PRO A 602 36.58 22.89 -32.94
CA PRO A 602 36.82 22.92 -34.39
C PRO A 602 38.28 22.62 -34.77
N GLY A 603 38.47 21.70 -35.72
CA GLY A 603 39.80 21.28 -36.20
C GLY A 603 40.55 20.34 -35.25
N SER A 604 39.88 19.81 -34.23
CA SER A 604 40.41 18.83 -33.28
C SER A 604 39.69 17.48 -33.39
N GLY A 605 40.20 16.47 -32.66
CA GLY A 605 39.54 15.18 -32.50
C GLY A 605 39.49 14.79 -31.04
N SER A 606 38.45 14.05 -30.65
CA SER A 606 38.20 13.61 -29.27
C SER A 606 37.60 12.21 -29.24
N GLY A 607 37.77 11.53 -28.11
CA GLY A 607 37.06 10.30 -27.81
C GLY A 607 35.61 10.58 -27.37
N LEU A 608 34.66 9.76 -27.81
CA LEU A 608 33.25 9.82 -27.40
C LEU A 608 32.84 8.48 -26.79
N ALA A 609 32.56 8.49 -25.48
CA ALA A 609 31.93 7.40 -24.78
C ALA A 609 30.41 7.61 -24.71
N VAL A 610 29.66 6.52 -24.70
CA VAL A 610 28.20 6.47 -24.61
C VAL A 610 27.83 5.49 -23.51
N THR A 611 26.93 5.90 -22.63
CA THR A 611 26.33 5.07 -21.60
C THR A 611 24.92 4.68 -21.99
N LEU A 612 24.61 3.39 -21.85
CA LEU A 612 23.34 2.77 -22.22
C LEU A 612 22.75 2.02 -21.03
N LEU A 613 21.44 1.78 -21.05
CA LEU A 613 20.73 0.89 -20.12
C LEU A 613 20.18 -0.30 -20.91
N ASN A 614 20.36 -1.52 -20.41
CA ASN A 614 19.65 -2.69 -20.92
C ASN A 614 18.46 -3.01 -20.01
N SER A 615 17.23 -2.82 -20.49
CA SER A 615 15.99 -3.18 -19.79
C SER A 615 15.43 -4.55 -20.19
N GLY A 616 16.12 -5.28 -21.08
CA GLY A 616 15.76 -6.61 -21.55
C GLY A 616 16.73 -7.69 -21.04
N ILE A 617 16.73 -8.85 -21.71
CA ILE A 617 17.55 -10.00 -21.28
C ILE A 617 19.05 -9.66 -21.32
N SER A 618 19.84 -10.25 -20.43
CA SER A 618 21.29 -10.01 -20.44
C SER A 618 21.95 -10.58 -21.69
N VAL A 619 22.91 -9.85 -22.26
CA VAL A 619 23.67 -10.29 -23.42
C VAL A 619 25.17 -10.00 -23.27
N GLU A 620 25.97 -10.88 -23.86
CA GLU A 620 27.43 -10.82 -23.87
C GLU A 620 27.94 -10.21 -25.17
N GLU A 621 29.16 -9.65 -25.11
CA GLU A 621 29.92 -9.18 -26.28
C GLU A 621 29.17 -8.15 -27.15
N VAL A 622 28.52 -7.17 -26.52
CA VAL A 622 27.89 -6.04 -27.23
C VAL A 622 28.98 -5.17 -27.86
N SER A 623 28.80 -4.85 -29.14
CA SER A 623 29.65 -3.93 -29.88
C SER A 623 28.81 -2.84 -30.56
N GLY A 624 29.40 -1.67 -30.76
CA GLY A 624 28.73 -0.51 -31.33
C GLY A 624 29.44 0.01 -32.58
N ILE A 625 28.64 0.47 -33.55
CA ILE A 625 29.08 1.19 -34.73
C ILE A 625 28.45 2.58 -34.71
N LEU A 626 29.27 3.62 -34.55
CA LEU A 626 28.84 5.01 -34.57
C LEU A 626 28.92 5.59 -35.98
N THR A 627 27.85 6.27 -36.39
CA THR A 627 27.78 7.06 -37.62
C THR A 627 27.09 8.40 -37.34
N SER A 628 27.32 9.38 -38.21
CA SER A 628 26.65 10.67 -38.16
C SER A 628 26.36 11.13 -39.59
N ASP A 629 25.23 11.83 -39.78
CA ASP A 629 24.88 12.51 -41.02
C ASP A 629 25.27 14.00 -41.00
N ASP A 630 25.91 14.44 -39.92
CA ASP A 630 26.39 15.80 -39.76
C ASP A 630 27.51 16.13 -40.78
N PRO A 631 27.39 17.23 -41.54
CA PRO A 631 28.35 17.57 -42.59
C PRO A 631 29.72 18.03 -42.08
N ASP A 632 29.80 18.50 -40.83
CA ASP A 632 31.02 19.05 -40.23
C ASP A 632 31.74 18.03 -39.34
N LEU A 633 31.10 16.89 -39.07
CA LEU A 633 31.63 15.82 -38.21
C LEU A 633 32.13 14.61 -39.02
N THR A 634 33.30 14.11 -38.66
CA THR A 634 33.87 12.88 -39.25
C THR A 634 34.17 11.85 -38.17
N VAL A 635 33.48 10.72 -38.19
CA VAL A 635 33.79 9.57 -37.33
C VAL A 635 34.99 8.80 -37.93
N THR A 636 36.15 8.87 -37.28
CA THR A 636 37.41 8.24 -37.77
C THR A 636 37.67 6.87 -37.13
N GLY A 637 37.13 6.63 -35.94
CA GLY A 637 37.15 5.36 -35.21
C GLY A 637 35.75 4.98 -34.74
N GLY A 638 34.89 4.54 -35.67
CA GLY A 638 33.47 4.31 -35.41
C GLY A 638 33.09 2.93 -34.90
N GLN A 639 34.04 2.07 -34.51
CA GLN A 639 33.76 0.76 -33.93
C GLN A 639 34.26 0.70 -32.49
N SER A 640 33.47 0.14 -31.59
CA SER A 640 33.77 0.12 -30.16
C SER A 640 33.14 -1.10 -29.47
N SER A 641 33.77 -1.59 -28.41
CA SER A 641 33.24 -2.65 -27.55
C SER A 641 32.53 -2.07 -26.32
N PHE A 642 31.31 -2.54 -26.06
CA PHE A 642 30.52 -2.25 -24.87
C PHE A 642 30.57 -3.39 -23.84
N GLY A 643 30.95 -4.61 -24.25
CA GLY A 643 31.13 -5.73 -23.33
C GLY A 643 29.82 -6.39 -22.92
N TYR A 644 29.62 -6.59 -21.61
CA TYR A 644 28.44 -7.25 -21.05
C TYR A 644 27.33 -6.23 -20.76
N ALA A 645 26.12 -6.50 -21.25
CA ALA A 645 24.94 -5.71 -20.96
C ALA A 645 23.95 -6.52 -20.12
N GLY A 646 24.01 -6.36 -18.79
CA GLY A 646 23.16 -7.09 -17.85
C GLY A 646 21.73 -6.53 -17.75
N PHE A 647 20.78 -7.36 -17.33
CA PHE A 647 19.39 -6.96 -17.09
C PHE A 647 19.28 -5.81 -16.08
N MET A 648 18.60 -4.73 -16.48
CA MET A 648 18.43 -3.48 -15.74
C MET A 648 19.75 -2.88 -15.23
N THR A 649 20.82 -3.06 -16.00
CA THR A 649 22.12 -2.46 -15.70
C THR A 649 22.53 -1.45 -16.77
N THR A 650 23.26 -0.42 -16.34
CA THR A 650 23.94 0.48 -17.27
C THR A 650 25.28 -0.09 -17.69
N PHE A 651 25.66 0.18 -18.93
CA PHE A 651 26.93 -0.25 -19.52
C PHE A 651 27.41 0.82 -20.51
N SER A 652 28.72 0.93 -20.69
CA SER A 652 29.31 1.97 -21.54
C SER A 652 30.55 1.46 -22.26
N ASN A 653 30.99 2.22 -23.26
CA ASN A 653 32.24 1.99 -23.96
C ASN A 653 33.37 2.94 -23.49
N VAL A 654 33.34 3.41 -22.24
CA VAL A 654 34.35 4.34 -21.70
C VAL A 654 35.79 3.80 -21.78
N ASP A 655 35.96 2.47 -21.73
CA ASP A 655 37.26 1.81 -21.87
C ASP A 655 37.73 1.67 -23.33
N ASP A 656 36.86 1.95 -24.31
CA ASP A 656 37.12 1.86 -25.76
C ASP A 656 36.30 2.92 -26.54
N PRO A 657 36.46 4.23 -26.27
CA PRO A 657 35.59 5.27 -26.82
C PRO A 657 35.72 5.40 -28.34
N PHE A 658 34.65 5.86 -29.00
CA PHE A 658 34.69 6.19 -30.43
C PHE A 658 35.64 7.35 -30.68
N THR A 659 36.25 7.44 -31.86
CA THR A 659 37.07 8.61 -32.23
C THR A 659 36.38 9.46 -33.29
N VAL A 660 36.23 10.75 -33.00
CA VAL A 660 35.52 11.72 -33.83
C VAL A 660 36.40 12.95 -34.07
N GLU A 661 36.35 13.51 -35.28
CA GLU A 661 37.01 14.77 -35.67
C GLU A 661 35.98 15.80 -36.15
N LEU A 662 36.18 17.07 -35.82
CA LEU A 662 35.31 18.18 -36.25
C LEU A 662 36.03 19.10 -37.24
N ASP A 663 35.33 19.54 -38.29
CA ASP A 663 35.87 20.48 -39.27
C ASP A 663 36.30 21.80 -38.59
N ALA A 664 37.37 22.42 -39.11
CA ALA A 664 37.90 23.67 -38.55
C ALA A 664 37.00 24.89 -38.75
N SER A 665 35.95 24.78 -39.57
CA SER A 665 34.95 25.82 -39.83
C SER A 665 33.59 25.52 -39.20
N ALA A 666 33.47 24.46 -38.42
CA ALA A 666 32.24 24.11 -37.73
C ALA A 666 31.85 25.19 -36.71
N GLU A 667 30.62 25.68 -36.80
CA GLU A 667 30.00 26.51 -35.77
C GLU A 667 29.40 25.61 -34.67
N PRO A 668 29.15 26.11 -33.45
CA PRO A 668 28.62 25.29 -32.36
C PRO A 668 27.20 24.81 -32.62
N HIS A 669 26.96 23.49 -32.56
CA HIS A 669 25.64 22.87 -32.75
C HIS A 669 25.58 21.47 -32.12
N TRP A 670 24.37 20.90 -32.05
CA TRP A 670 24.16 19.51 -31.65
C TRP A 670 24.22 18.60 -32.87
N ALA A 671 25.25 17.75 -32.93
CA ALA A 671 25.43 16.79 -34.01
C ALA A 671 24.56 15.55 -33.75
N GLN A 672 23.79 15.15 -34.77
CA GLN A 672 22.99 13.92 -34.72
C GLN A 672 23.88 12.70 -34.92
N MET A 673 23.69 11.70 -34.06
CA MET A 673 24.48 10.48 -34.03
C MET A 673 23.57 9.26 -34.11
N GLN A 674 24.00 8.28 -34.87
CA GLN A 674 23.34 6.98 -34.97
C GLN A 674 24.30 5.89 -34.53
N LEU A 675 23.92 5.18 -33.47
CA LEU A 675 24.63 4.07 -32.87
C LEU A 675 23.94 2.75 -33.23
N THR A 676 24.57 1.95 -34.08
CA THR A 676 24.14 0.57 -34.34
C THR A 676 24.81 -0.35 -33.32
N LEU A 677 24.03 -1.01 -32.48
CA LEU A 677 24.50 -2.01 -31.52
C LEU A 677 24.33 -3.41 -32.08
N GLU A 678 25.35 -4.25 -31.97
CA GLU A 678 25.38 -5.62 -32.46
C GLU A 678 25.74 -6.58 -31.31
N TRP A 679 25.05 -7.73 -31.23
CA TRP A 679 25.33 -8.82 -30.30
C TRP A 679 25.07 -10.18 -30.96
N LEU A 680 25.41 -11.27 -30.27
CA LEU A 680 25.06 -12.61 -30.76
C LEU A 680 23.55 -12.83 -30.72
N GLY A 681 22.89 -12.65 -31.86
CA GLY A 681 21.45 -12.91 -32.02
C GLY A 681 20.67 -11.76 -32.66
N GLY A 682 21.26 -10.58 -32.80
CA GLY A 682 20.59 -9.44 -33.43
C GLY A 682 21.41 -8.15 -33.44
N ASP A 683 20.78 -7.10 -33.95
CA ASP A 683 21.24 -5.73 -33.92
C ASP A 683 20.08 -4.78 -33.56
N THR A 684 20.41 -3.57 -33.12
CA THR A 684 19.44 -2.47 -32.96
C THR A 684 20.11 -1.14 -33.24
N ILE A 685 19.32 -0.11 -33.49
CA ILE A 685 19.79 1.24 -33.78
C ILE A 685 19.23 2.20 -32.74
N LEU A 686 20.10 3.02 -32.17
CA LEU A 686 19.76 4.12 -31.28
C LEU A 686 20.22 5.43 -31.91
N ASP A 687 19.38 6.45 -31.85
CA ASP A 687 19.74 7.80 -32.23
C ASP A 687 19.94 8.63 -30.95
N PHE A 688 20.98 9.46 -30.93
CA PHE A 688 21.25 10.42 -29.86
C PHE A 688 21.94 11.66 -30.44
N SER A 689 22.14 12.69 -29.61
CA SER A 689 22.81 13.92 -30.03
C SER A 689 23.90 14.28 -29.03
N ALA A 690 24.97 14.89 -29.52
CA ALA A 690 26.05 15.41 -28.69
C ALA A 690 26.46 16.81 -29.17
N PRO A 691 26.80 17.75 -28.27
CA PRO A 691 27.20 19.09 -28.65
C PRO A 691 28.62 19.07 -29.22
N VAL A 692 28.84 19.82 -30.29
CA VAL A 692 30.13 19.99 -30.95
C VAL A 692 30.40 21.47 -31.23
N GLY A 693 31.68 21.82 -31.37
CA GLY A 693 32.12 23.21 -31.53
C GLY A 693 32.37 23.91 -30.19
N ASP A 694 32.99 25.09 -30.24
CA ASP A 694 33.34 25.86 -29.04
C ASP A 694 32.15 26.71 -28.58
N PRO A 695 31.61 26.51 -27.36
CA PRO A 695 30.41 27.21 -26.91
C PRO A 695 30.60 28.73 -26.87
N THR A 696 29.66 29.47 -27.45
CA THR A 696 29.62 30.95 -27.41
C THR A 696 28.81 31.50 -26.23
N ILE A 697 28.19 30.61 -25.45
CA ILE A 697 27.36 30.94 -24.30
C ILE A 697 27.98 30.35 -23.05
N LEU A 698 28.02 31.15 -21.98
CA LEU A 698 28.38 30.71 -20.65
C LEU A 698 27.13 30.71 -19.77
N PHE A 699 26.79 29.55 -19.21
CA PHE A 699 25.85 29.41 -18.12
C PHE A 699 26.65 29.30 -16.82
N VAL A 700 26.50 30.31 -15.95
CA VAL A 700 27.15 30.39 -14.65
C VAL A 700 26.13 30.06 -13.58
N ASP A 701 26.43 29.03 -12.80
CA ASP A 701 25.65 28.62 -11.64
C ASP A 701 26.31 29.14 -10.36
N ASP A 702 25.62 30.04 -9.67
CA ASP A 702 26.08 30.83 -8.54
C ASP A 702 25.05 30.83 -7.40
N ASP A 703 24.50 29.65 -7.10
CA ASP A 703 23.39 29.46 -6.16
C ASP A 703 23.81 29.00 -4.74
N GLU A 704 25.11 29.10 -4.43
CA GLU A 704 25.77 28.59 -3.22
C GLU A 704 25.81 27.05 -3.08
N GLY A 705 25.67 26.31 -4.18
CA GLY A 705 25.84 24.85 -4.23
C GLY A 705 24.57 24.08 -3.88
N ALA A 706 23.41 24.61 -4.26
CA ALA A 706 22.22 23.75 -4.31
C ALA A 706 22.42 22.69 -5.40
N VAL A 707 21.67 21.59 -5.31
CA VAL A 707 22.04 20.33 -5.99
C VAL A 707 21.14 20.02 -7.19
N ASN A 708 20.36 21.00 -7.67
CA ASN A 708 19.15 20.75 -8.45
C ASN A 708 19.04 21.63 -9.71
N ASP A 709 20.15 21.73 -10.45
CA ASP A 709 20.35 22.72 -11.54
C ASP A 709 20.03 22.15 -12.93
N THR A 710 19.39 20.98 -12.96
CA THR A 710 19.00 20.28 -14.20
C THR A 710 18.00 21.09 -15.01
N CYS A 711 17.15 21.93 -14.40
CA CYS A 711 16.11 22.63 -15.15
C CYS A 711 16.68 23.63 -16.17
N ALA A 712 17.62 24.50 -15.78
CA ALA A 712 18.20 25.50 -16.67
C ALA A 712 19.08 24.91 -17.79
N THR A 713 19.80 23.84 -17.48
CA THR A 713 20.63 23.11 -18.44
C THR A 713 19.77 22.29 -19.42
N ASP A 714 18.75 21.57 -18.93
CA ASP A 714 17.74 20.86 -19.76
C ASP A 714 17.04 21.84 -20.74
N MET A 715 16.79 23.08 -20.32
CA MET A 715 16.19 24.10 -21.17
C MET A 715 17.12 24.52 -22.30
N LEU A 716 18.39 24.80 -22.01
CA LEU A 716 19.37 25.15 -23.05
C LEU A 716 19.56 24.00 -24.04
N ASP A 717 19.57 22.77 -23.54
CA ASP A 717 19.59 21.55 -24.36
C ASP A 717 18.34 21.45 -25.25
N SER A 718 17.14 21.72 -24.69
CA SER A 718 15.87 21.71 -25.45
C SER A 718 15.80 22.77 -26.55
N LEU A 719 16.51 23.89 -26.38
CA LEU A 719 16.66 24.94 -27.39
C LEU A 719 17.75 24.63 -28.42
N GLY A 720 18.43 23.47 -28.30
CA GLY A 720 19.52 23.07 -29.19
C GLY A 720 20.75 23.97 -29.06
N MET A 721 20.99 24.54 -27.88
CA MET A 721 22.10 25.47 -27.67
C MET A 721 23.33 24.72 -27.17
N VAL A 722 24.51 25.10 -27.68
CA VAL A 722 25.79 24.64 -27.15
C VAL A 722 26.34 25.71 -26.22
N TYR A 723 26.52 25.36 -24.95
CA TYR A 723 26.94 26.27 -23.89
C TYR A 723 28.00 25.62 -23.02
N ARG A 724 28.75 26.46 -22.31
CA ARG A 724 29.63 26.04 -21.23
C ARG A 724 28.91 26.23 -19.91
N HIS A 725 28.85 25.17 -19.10
CA HIS A 725 28.40 25.26 -17.71
C HIS A 725 29.59 25.57 -16.80
N TRP A 726 29.43 26.54 -15.90
CA TRP A 726 30.42 26.91 -14.90
C TRP A 726 29.78 27.07 -13.52
N ASP A 727 30.06 26.14 -12.62
CA ASP A 727 29.60 26.19 -11.24
C ASP A 727 30.62 26.94 -10.36
N VAL A 728 30.20 28.06 -9.77
CA VAL A 728 31.02 28.93 -8.93
C VAL A 728 31.37 28.27 -7.60
N PHE A 729 30.51 27.43 -7.04
CA PHE A 729 30.75 26.73 -5.79
C PHE A 729 31.94 25.77 -5.90
N TYR A 730 32.03 25.01 -7.00
CA TYR A 730 33.14 24.07 -7.23
C TYR A 730 34.36 24.72 -7.89
N SER A 731 34.16 25.67 -8.80
CA SER A 731 35.23 26.18 -9.68
C SER A 731 35.71 27.58 -9.31
N GLY A 732 35.03 28.27 -8.37
CA GLY A 732 35.21 29.69 -8.11
C GLY A 732 34.66 30.56 -9.26
N GLN A 733 34.80 31.87 -9.18
CA GLN A 733 34.31 32.76 -10.25
C GLN A 733 35.04 32.52 -11.60
N PRO A 734 34.36 32.68 -12.75
CA PRO A 734 34.99 32.65 -14.07
C PRO A 734 36.12 33.69 -14.20
N ALA A 735 37.14 33.35 -14.99
CA ALA A 735 38.33 34.22 -15.15
C ALA A 735 38.12 35.37 -16.15
N ASP A 736 37.36 35.15 -17.22
CA ASP A 736 37.03 36.14 -18.26
C ASP A 736 35.67 35.79 -18.88
N LEU A 737 34.82 36.79 -19.08
CA LEU A 737 33.52 36.66 -19.73
C LEU A 737 33.55 37.14 -21.19
N GLY A 738 34.59 37.86 -21.60
CA GLY A 738 34.68 38.52 -22.91
C GLY A 738 34.78 37.57 -24.11
N ASP A 739 35.07 36.29 -23.86
CA ASP A 739 35.10 35.23 -24.88
C ASP A 739 33.68 34.72 -25.24
N TYR A 740 32.65 35.07 -24.46
CA TYR A 740 31.28 34.62 -24.66
C TYR A 740 30.38 35.71 -25.23
N GLU A 741 29.65 35.38 -26.29
CA GLU A 741 28.65 36.27 -26.88
C GLU A 741 27.47 36.49 -25.94
N GLY A 742 27.14 35.53 -25.08
CA GLY A 742 26.12 35.67 -24.06
C GLY A 742 26.48 34.99 -22.75
N VAL A 743 26.11 35.62 -21.64
CA VAL A 743 26.28 35.09 -20.28
C VAL A 743 24.91 34.97 -19.64
N ILE A 744 24.60 33.79 -19.13
CA ILE A 744 23.46 33.53 -18.25
C ILE A 744 24.03 33.33 -16.86
N TRP A 745 23.67 34.20 -15.92
CA TRP A 745 24.14 34.16 -14.55
C TRP A 745 22.98 33.82 -13.63
N TYR A 746 23.06 32.66 -13.01
CA TYR A 746 21.98 32.14 -12.18
C TYR A 746 22.38 32.16 -10.71
N CYS A 747 21.59 32.86 -9.89
CA CYS A 747 21.88 33.02 -8.47
C CYS A 747 20.96 32.19 -7.56
N GLY A 748 20.03 31.43 -8.15
CA GLY A 748 19.07 30.59 -7.44
C GLY A 748 18.37 31.27 -6.26
N HIS A 749 18.49 30.65 -5.08
CA HIS A 749 17.92 31.10 -3.81
C HIS A 749 18.98 31.61 -2.82
N ALA A 750 20.16 31.99 -3.32
CA ALA A 750 21.29 32.39 -2.50
C ALA A 750 20.96 33.63 -1.64
N GLY A 751 21.50 33.66 -0.40
CA GLY A 751 21.36 34.81 0.51
C GLY A 751 22.49 35.85 0.41
N ASN A 752 23.48 35.62 -0.46
CA ASN A 752 24.48 36.60 -0.90
C ASN A 752 24.62 36.54 -2.42
N THR A 753 23.61 37.05 -3.13
CA THR A 753 23.44 36.87 -4.58
C THR A 753 24.68 37.15 -5.45
N LEU A 754 25.45 38.22 -5.20
CA LEU A 754 26.70 38.54 -5.93
C LEU A 754 27.75 39.15 -4.98
N SER A 755 28.99 38.69 -5.08
CA SER A 755 30.15 39.30 -4.45
C SER A 755 30.64 40.53 -5.20
N GLY A 756 31.45 41.37 -4.54
CA GLY A 756 32.02 42.55 -5.20
C GLY A 756 32.92 42.23 -6.40
N ALA A 757 33.56 41.06 -6.43
CA ALA A 757 34.41 40.64 -7.54
C ALA A 757 33.59 40.16 -8.74
N GLU A 758 32.44 39.52 -8.52
CA GLU A 758 31.49 39.15 -9.57
C GLU A 758 30.80 40.39 -10.15
N ILE A 759 30.49 41.37 -9.31
CA ILE A 759 29.97 42.68 -9.77
C ILE A 759 30.99 43.37 -10.68
N ASP A 760 32.27 43.44 -10.27
CA ASP A 760 33.33 44.02 -11.09
C ASP A 760 33.46 43.27 -12.44
N LEU A 761 33.39 41.93 -12.41
CA LEU A 761 33.48 41.07 -13.61
C LEU A 761 32.30 41.29 -14.57
N LEU A 762 31.07 41.31 -14.05
CA LEU A 762 29.85 41.56 -14.83
C LEU A 762 29.83 42.99 -15.37
N SER A 763 30.28 43.98 -14.60
CA SER A 763 30.43 45.36 -15.07
C SER A 763 31.42 45.47 -16.21
N ASP A 764 32.60 44.84 -16.11
CA ASP A 764 33.60 44.83 -17.18
C ASP A 764 33.06 44.15 -18.45
N TYR A 765 32.30 43.07 -18.31
CA TYR A 765 31.64 42.38 -19.43
C TYR A 765 30.62 43.27 -20.14
N LEU A 766 29.75 43.94 -19.37
CA LEU A 766 28.73 44.85 -19.92
C LEU A 766 29.36 46.10 -20.56
N ASP A 767 30.41 46.66 -19.95
CA ASP A 767 31.19 47.77 -20.56
C ASP A 767 31.83 47.36 -21.91
N GLY A 768 32.11 46.07 -22.08
CA GLY A 768 32.57 45.43 -23.32
C GLY A 768 31.48 45.17 -24.37
N SER A 769 30.27 45.70 -24.20
CA SER A 769 29.07 45.40 -25.03
C SER A 769 28.53 43.97 -24.88
N GLY A 770 28.74 43.35 -23.71
CA GLY A 770 28.22 42.02 -23.38
C GLY A 770 26.69 41.89 -23.39
N ARG A 771 26.21 40.65 -23.34
CA ARG A 771 24.79 40.29 -23.32
C ARG A 771 24.51 39.39 -22.11
N LEU A 772 23.83 39.93 -21.11
CA LEU A 772 23.63 39.28 -19.81
C LEU A 772 22.16 38.93 -19.58
N PHE A 773 21.90 37.70 -19.17
CA PHE A 773 20.68 37.34 -18.45
C PHE A 773 21.06 36.99 -17.01
N ILE A 774 20.41 37.64 -16.03
CA ILE A 774 20.61 37.33 -14.61
C ILE A 774 19.28 37.04 -13.92
N SER A 775 19.21 35.96 -13.15
CA SER A 775 17.98 35.51 -12.48
C SER A 775 18.25 34.94 -11.10
N GLY A 776 17.35 35.20 -10.16
CA GLY A 776 17.43 34.69 -8.79
C GLY A 776 16.37 35.32 -7.89
N THR A 777 16.13 34.71 -6.75
CA THR A 777 15.37 35.35 -5.67
C THR A 777 16.28 36.34 -4.92
N ASN A 778 15.71 37.31 -4.21
CA ASN A 778 16.44 38.33 -3.43
C ASN A 778 17.51 39.22 -4.13
N ILE A 779 17.76 39.09 -5.44
CA ILE A 779 18.81 39.86 -6.15
C ILE A 779 18.74 41.36 -5.87
N ALA A 780 17.54 41.91 -5.81
CA ALA A 780 17.36 43.35 -5.64
C ALA A 780 17.52 43.77 -4.18
N SER A 781 17.03 42.97 -3.23
CA SER A 781 17.12 43.24 -1.80
C SER A 781 18.54 43.04 -1.27
N ASP A 782 19.25 41.99 -1.69
CA ASP A 782 20.64 41.70 -1.32
C ASP A 782 21.60 42.80 -1.78
N LEU A 783 21.40 43.29 -3.00
CA LEU A 783 22.24 44.32 -3.62
C LEU A 783 21.65 45.73 -3.46
N ALA A 784 20.71 45.92 -2.53
CA ALA A 784 20.03 47.20 -2.34
C ALA A 784 21.04 48.32 -1.99
N GLY A 785 21.09 49.34 -2.85
CA GLY A 785 21.99 50.49 -2.70
C GLY A 785 23.40 50.28 -3.28
N VAL A 786 23.64 49.16 -3.98
CA VAL A 786 24.82 48.98 -4.83
C VAL A 786 24.52 49.58 -6.21
N ASP A 787 25.43 50.43 -6.71
CA ASP A 787 25.24 51.19 -7.96
C ASP A 787 25.06 50.27 -9.19
N PHE A 788 25.51 49.02 -9.14
CA PHE A 788 25.33 48.01 -10.19
C PHE A 788 23.86 47.81 -10.60
N LEU A 789 22.93 47.76 -9.63
CA LEU A 789 21.50 47.58 -9.91
C LEU A 789 20.91 48.70 -10.79
N PRO A 790 20.99 49.99 -10.39
CA PRO A 790 20.44 51.07 -11.21
C PRO A 790 21.30 51.40 -12.43
N ASP A 791 22.62 51.26 -12.37
CA ASP A 791 23.51 51.70 -13.45
C ASP A 791 23.66 50.65 -14.55
N TYR A 792 23.73 49.36 -14.22
CA TYR A 792 23.88 48.28 -15.19
C TYR A 792 22.59 47.51 -15.46
N LEU A 793 21.82 47.15 -14.45
CA LEU A 793 20.59 46.35 -14.65
C LEU A 793 19.33 47.21 -14.86
N GLY A 794 19.38 48.51 -14.52
CA GLY A 794 18.24 49.41 -14.64
C GLY A 794 17.12 49.11 -13.65
N ILE A 795 17.46 48.60 -12.47
CA ILE A 795 16.50 48.23 -11.43
C ILE A 795 16.84 48.82 -10.06
N GLU A 796 15.83 48.97 -9.21
CA GLU A 796 15.95 49.22 -7.78
C GLU A 796 15.05 48.26 -7.00
N PHE A 797 15.41 47.93 -5.77
CA PHE A 797 14.57 47.15 -4.88
C PHE A 797 13.25 47.88 -4.57
N GLY A 798 12.14 47.18 -4.74
CA GLY A 798 10.80 47.65 -4.40
C GLY A 798 10.36 47.14 -3.03
N SER A 799 9.98 45.88 -2.95
CA SER A 799 9.52 45.22 -1.72
C SER A 799 9.53 43.70 -1.84
N GLU A 800 9.66 42.99 -0.73
CA GLU A 800 9.42 41.54 -0.66
C GLU A 800 7.96 41.20 -1.01
N VAL A 801 7.76 40.10 -1.73
CA VAL A 801 6.46 39.58 -2.16
C VAL A 801 6.40 38.06 -2.06
N VAL A 802 5.18 37.52 -2.11
CA VAL A 802 4.92 36.07 -2.20
C VAL A 802 3.76 35.91 -3.18
N ILE A 803 4.06 35.88 -4.47
CA ILE A 803 3.06 35.88 -5.55
C ILE A 803 3.48 34.86 -6.61
N PRO A 804 2.74 33.73 -6.76
CA PRO A 804 3.17 32.64 -7.65
C PRO A 804 2.82 32.86 -9.12
N ILE A 805 2.03 33.89 -9.46
CA ILE A 805 1.61 34.14 -10.85
C ILE A 805 2.28 35.40 -11.36
N ILE A 806 3.00 35.26 -12.47
CA ILE A 806 3.65 36.33 -13.20
C ILE A 806 3.00 36.47 -14.58
N MET A 807 2.72 37.70 -14.97
CA MET A 807 2.15 38.07 -16.26
C MET A 807 3.14 38.93 -17.03
N GLY A 808 3.42 38.54 -18.26
CA GLY A 808 4.25 39.34 -19.14
C GLY A 808 3.54 40.60 -19.65
N VAL A 809 4.32 41.65 -19.89
CA VAL A 809 3.82 42.97 -20.28
C VAL A 809 3.36 42.91 -21.74
N PRO A 810 2.09 43.24 -22.04
CA PRO A 810 1.59 43.17 -23.41
C PRO A 810 2.38 44.06 -24.38
N GLY A 811 2.90 43.46 -25.45
CA GLY A 811 3.66 44.15 -26.49
C GLY A 811 5.16 44.31 -26.20
N ASP A 812 5.64 43.85 -25.05
CA ASP A 812 7.06 43.70 -24.76
C ASP A 812 7.66 42.50 -25.53
N PRO A 813 8.89 42.59 -26.07
CA PRO A 813 9.48 41.51 -26.86
C PRO A 813 9.88 40.27 -26.04
N ILE A 814 10.02 40.38 -24.71
CA ILE A 814 10.34 39.25 -23.84
C ILE A 814 9.05 38.73 -23.20
N GLY A 815 8.31 39.58 -22.48
CA GLY A 815 7.12 39.15 -21.74
C GLY A 815 5.84 39.05 -22.56
N GLY A 816 5.79 39.63 -23.76
CA GLY A 816 4.56 39.78 -24.53
C GLY A 816 3.87 38.46 -24.88
N GLY A 817 2.80 38.14 -24.15
CA GLY A 817 2.01 36.92 -24.38
C GLY A 817 2.42 35.71 -23.54
N LEU A 818 3.44 35.86 -22.68
CA LEU A 818 3.86 34.84 -21.74
C LEU A 818 3.19 35.02 -20.36
N SER A 819 2.96 33.90 -19.68
CA SER A 819 2.47 33.88 -18.30
C SER A 819 3.15 32.75 -17.55
N ILE A 820 3.64 33.01 -16.35
CA ILE A 820 4.50 32.09 -15.60
C ILE A 820 3.80 31.74 -14.28
N TYR A 821 3.90 30.47 -13.89
CA TYR A 821 3.51 29.99 -12.57
C TYR A 821 4.73 29.47 -11.84
N LEU A 822 4.95 29.95 -10.62
CA LEU A 822 6.04 29.53 -9.75
C LEU A 822 5.53 28.45 -8.76
N ASP A 823 6.40 27.53 -8.34
CA ASP A 823 6.03 26.43 -7.42
C ASP A 823 5.39 26.94 -6.11
N SER A 824 4.65 26.05 -5.45
CA SER A 824 3.68 26.27 -4.38
C SER A 824 4.22 26.81 -3.05
N GLN A 825 5.51 27.14 -2.93
CA GLN A 825 6.13 27.74 -1.73
C GLN A 825 7.17 28.81 -2.08
N PRO A 826 6.83 29.90 -2.80
CA PRO A 826 7.81 30.95 -3.04
C PRO A 826 8.07 31.71 -1.72
N SER A 827 9.22 31.52 -1.10
CA SER A 827 9.74 32.43 -0.08
C SER A 827 10.71 33.40 -0.75
N ASP A 828 10.78 34.64 -0.23
CA ASP A 828 11.87 35.56 -0.54
C ASP A 828 11.92 36.08 -2.00
N GLN A 829 10.75 36.40 -2.59
CA GLN A 829 10.69 37.08 -3.89
C GLN A 829 10.81 38.60 -3.76
N ASP A 830 11.54 39.23 -4.69
CA ASP A 830 11.60 40.68 -4.77
C ASP A 830 10.65 41.22 -5.83
N SER A 831 9.87 42.23 -5.49
CA SER A 831 9.37 43.19 -6.48
C SER A 831 10.42 44.26 -6.73
N ILE A 832 10.63 44.61 -7.99
CA ILE A 832 11.62 45.59 -8.45
C ILE A 832 10.96 46.82 -9.06
N ALA A 833 11.72 47.90 -9.20
CA ALA A 833 11.31 49.10 -9.91
C ALA A 833 12.28 49.36 -11.07
N ALA A 834 11.75 49.62 -12.26
CA ALA A 834 12.58 49.98 -13.42
C ALA A 834 13.05 51.44 -13.33
N VAL A 835 14.35 51.65 -13.42
CA VAL A 835 15.04 52.96 -13.35
C VAL A 835 16.09 53.07 -14.45
N ASN A 836 16.63 54.29 -14.67
CA ASN A 836 17.80 54.51 -15.54
C ASN A 836 17.76 53.80 -16.91
N GLY A 837 16.58 53.80 -17.55
CA GLY A 837 16.39 53.21 -18.88
C GLY A 837 15.92 51.76 -18.90
N GLY A 838 15.75 51.12 -17.73
CA GLY A 838 15.12 49.80 -17.63
C GLY A 838 13.65 49.81 -18.09
N VAL A 839 13.23 48.71 -18.70
CA VAL A 839 11.86 48.47 -19.20
C VAL A 839 11.31 47.20 -18.59
N VAL A 840 10.14 47.29 -17.96
CA VAL A 840 9.48 46.13 -17.33
C VAL A 840 8.96 45.17 -18.40
N CYS A 841 9.39 43.91 -18.34
CA CYS A 841 8.87 42.82 -19.17
C CYS A 841 7.91 41.88 -18.42
N PHE A 842 8.03 41.75 -17.10
CA PHE A 842 7.16 40.88 -16.28
C PHE A 842 6.66 41.57 -15.02
N ASN A 843 5.43 41.24 -14.62
CA ASN A 843 4.85 41.64 -13.35
C ASN A 843 4.26 40.46 -12.61
N TYR A 844 4.45 40.40 -11.30
CA TYR A 844 3.57 39.61 -10.44
C TYR A 844 2.13 40.12 -10.55
N THR A 845 1.17 39.21 -10.34
CA THR A 845 -0.25 39.60 -10.23
C THR A 845 -0.42 40.70 -9.17
N GLY A 846 -1.13 41.79 -9.53
CA GLY A 846 -1.16 43.02 -8.74
C GLY A 846 -0.25 44.14 -9.24
N ASN A 847 0.34 44.00 -10.44
CA ASN A 847 1.17 45.01 -11.12
C ASN A 847 2.44 45.39 -10.34
N LYS A 848 3.11 44.41 -9.75
CA LYS A 848 4.42 44.59 -9.15
C LYS A 848 5.48 44.06 -10.13
N PRO A 849 6.41 44.89 -10.64
CA PRO A 849 7.42 44.43 -11.59
C PRO A 849 8.33 43.37 -10.98
N CYS A 850 8.71 42.40 -11.80
CA CYS A 850 9.59 41.28 -11.42
C CYS A 850 10.55 40.84 -12.54
N GLY A 851 10.41 41.41 -13.73
CA GLY A 851 11.38 41.26 -14.82
C GLY A 851 11.59 42.59 -15.52
N VAL A 852 12.85 42.95 -15.76
CA VAL A 852 13.27 44.19 -16.44
C VAL A 852 14.36 43.86 -17.47
N HIS A 853 14.31 44.52 -18.63
CA HIS A 853 15.43 44.54 -19.58
C HIS A 853 15.95 45.96 -19.79
N LYS A 854 17.23 46.07 -20.18
CA LYS A 854 17.92 47.33 -20.45
C LYS A 854 18.86 47.19 -21.64
N GLU A 855 18.83 48.20 -22.51
CA GLU A 855 19.74 48.33 -23.66
C GLU A 855 20.44 49.70 -23.61
N ASP A 856 21.76 49.71 -23.42
CA ASP A 856 22.58 50.93 -23.33
C ASP A 856 24.03 50.70 -23.80
N GLY A 857 24.19 50.20 -25.04
CA GLY A 857 25.49 49.78 -25.59
C GLY A 857 25.91 48.35 -25.23
N TYR A 858 25.16 47.73 -24.32
CA TYR A 858 25.09 46.31 -23.97
C TYR A 858 23.61 45.92 -23.85
N LYS A 859 23.32 44.63 -23.65
CA LYS A 859 21.96 44.17 -23.34
C LYS A 859 21.94 43.39 -22.03
N ALA A 860 21.01 43.72 -21.14
CA ALA A 860 20.81 43.00 -19.88
C ALA A 860 19.33 42.68 -19.65
N VAL A 861 19.05 41.47 -19.18
CA VAL A 861 17.73 41.05 -18.69
C VAL A 861 17.88 40.58 -17.26
N THR A 862 16.99 41.03 -16.37
CA THR A 862 16.99 40.65 -14.96
C THR A 862 15.63 40.17 -14.53
N PHE A 863 15.58 38.98 -13.94
CA PHE A 863 14.41 38.46 -13.23
C PHE A 863 14.70 38.42 -11.73
N SER A 864 13.75 38.91 -10.93
CA SER A 864 13.81 38.93 -9.46
C SER A 864 13.04 37.78 -8.82
N PHE A 865 12.97 36.67 -9.56
CA PHE A 865 12.50 35.35 -9.14
C PHE A 865 13.52 34.33 -9.65
N SER A 866 13.61 33.18 -8.98
CA SER A 866 14.39 32.06 -9.51
C SER A 866 13.72 31.54 -10.78
N PHE A 867 14.53 31.30 -11.80
CA PHE A 867 14.07 30.75 -13.06
C PHE A 867 13.71 29.25 -12.96
N ASP A 868 14.31 28.51 -12.03
CA ASP A 868 13.99 27.09 -11.77
C ASP A 868 12.64 26.91 -11.05
N ASP A 869 12.12 27.96 -10.42
CA ASP A 869 10.81 27.91 -9.78
C ASP A 869 9.66 27.83 -10.80
N ILE A 870 9.92 28.06 -12.09
CA ILE A 870 8.90 28.01 -13.13
C ILE A 870 8.37 26.57 -13.27
N ARG A 871 7.10 26.38 -12.89
CA ARG A 871 6.41 25.11 -13.02
C ARG A 871 6.10 24.78 -14.47
N TRP A 872 6.82 23.79 -15.00
CA TRP A 872 6.69 23.29 -16.37
C TRP A 872 5.54 22.30 -16.58
N ASP A 873 5.01 21.70 -15.52
CA ASP A 873 3.95 20.67 -15.57
C ASP A 873 2.52 21.25 -15.72
N ASN A 874 2.37 22.57 -15.64
CA ASN A 874 1.08 23.24 -15.72
C ASN A 874 0.79 23.78 -17.13
N PRO A 875 -0.10 23.13 -17.90
CA PRO A 875 -0.33 23.45 -19.31
C PRO A 875 -1.09 24.78 -19.54
N ASN A 876 -1.40 25.54 -18.49
CA ASN A 876 -2.06 26.84 -18.57
C ASN A 876 -1.07 28.01 -18.57
N PHE A 877 0.22 27.74 -18.35
CA PHE A 877 1.29 28.74 -18.28
C PHE A 877 2.36 28.42 -19.32
N SER A 878 3.14 29.43 -19.64
CA SER A 878 4.30 29.33 -20.51
C SER A 878 5.34 28.44 -19.86
N LYS A 879 5.94 27.59 -20.68
CA LYS A 879 7.00 26.70 -20.24
C LYS A 879 8.31 27.47 -20.03
N PRO A 880 9.22 26.97 -19.18
CA PRO A 880 10.51 27.61 -18.94
C PRO A 880 11.34 27.89 -20.22
N ASP A 881 11.40 26.91 -21.14
CA ASP A 881 12.07 27.01 -22.46
C ASP A 881 11.51 28.15 -23.33
N GLU A 882 10.19 28.37 -23.34
CA GLU A 882 9.55 29.49 -24.05
C GLU A 882 9.99 30.85 -23.50
N VAL A 883 10.14 30.95 -22.17
CA VAL A 883 10.58 32.19 -21.50
C VAL A 883 12.07 32.42 -21.77
N LEU A 884 12.90 31.38 -21.66
CA LEU A 884 14.33 31.46 -21.91
C LEU A 884 14.60 31.83 -23.37
N TRP A 885 13.90 31.21 -24.32
CA TRP A 885 14.00 31.54 -25.74
C TRP A 885 13.69 33.03 -25.99
N ALA A 886 12.64 33.58 -25.37
CA ALA A 886 12.28 34.99 -25.54
C ALA A 886 13.38 35.94 -25.02
N VAL A 887 14.02 35.58 -23.91
CA VAL A 887 15.18 36.30 -23.35
C VAL A 887 16.37 36.22 -24.31
N LEU A 888 16.77 35.02 -24.72
CA LEU A 888 17.95 34.80 -25.56
C LEU A 888 17.81 35.36 -26.97
N ASN A 889 16.60 35.31 -27.54
CA ASN A 889 16.27 35.95 -28.81
C ASN A 889 16.37 37.48 -28.69
N TRP A 890 15.90 38.08 -27.59
CA TRP A 890 16.05 39.52 -27.37
C TRP A 890 17.51 39.94 -27.15
N LEU A 891 18.28 39.12 -26.44
CA LEU A 891 19.73 39.28 -26.28
C LEU A 891 20.50 39.10 -27.59
N GLU A 892 19.88 38.53 -28.65
CA GLU A 892 20.49 38.21 -29.94
C GLU A 892 21.61 37.16 -29.87
N VAL A 893 21.50 36.23 -28.92
CA VAL A 893 22.48 35.14 -28.71
C VAL A 893 22.01 33.84 -29.39
N ALA A 894 20.71 33.71 -29.68
CA ALA A 894 20.10 32.50 -30.26
C ALA A 894 19.82 32.62 -31.78
N VAL A 895 20.76 33.15 -32.58
CA VAL A 895 20.49 33.72 -33.93
C VAL A 895 19.90 32.73 -34.95
N GLU A 896 19.91 31.42 -34.71
CA GLU A 896 19.33 30.41 -35.62
C GLU A 896 18.30 29.45 -35.00
N VAL A 897 17.89 29.65 -33.74
CA VAL A 897 16.90 28.78 -33.08
C VAL A 897 15.49 29.20 -33.51
N GLU A 898 14.81 28.39 -34.33
CA GLU A 898 13.37 28.58 -34.58
C GLU A 898 12.67 28.66 -33.23
N GLN A 899 11.75 29.63 -33.05
CA GLN A 899 10.89 29.67 -31.88
C GLN A 899 10.39 28.25 -31.63
N PRO A 900 10.57 27.67 -30.41
CA PRO A 900 10.05 26.35 -30.15
C PRO A 900 8.63 26.37 -30.65
N ALA A 901 8.33 25.51 -31.63
CA ALA A 901 6.98 25.45 -32.12
C ALA A 901 6.11 25.33 -30.87
N ALA A 902 4.95 25.98 -30.85
CA ALA A 902 3.92 25.55 -29.91
C ALA A 902 3.54 24.13 -30.33
N GLU A 903 4.44 23.17 -30.12
CA GLU A 903 4.22 21.77 -30.27
C GLU A 903 3.15 21.53 -29.22
N GLU A 904 1.96 21.22 -29.71
CA GLU A 904 1.14 20.27 -29.01
C GLU A 904 1.98 18.99 -28.89
N GLY A 905 2.88 18.98 -27.90
CA GLY A 905 3.79 17.88 -27.63
C GLY A 905 2.97 16.62 -27.64
N LEU A 906 3.45 15.62 -28.37
CA LEU A 906 2.82 14.31 -28.33
C LEU A 906 2.80 13.88 -26.86
N PRO A 907 1.62 13.63 -26.28
CA PRO A 907 1.51 13.31 -24.87
C PRO A 907 2.09 11.92 -24.61
N GLY A 908 2.77 11.76 -23.48
CA GLY A 908 3.23 10.46 -22.95
C GLY A 908 2.06 9.59 -22.47
N GLY A 909 1.16 9.24 -23.39
CA GLY A 909 0.05 8.31 -23.21
C GLY A 909 -1.33 8.85 -23.59
N TYR A 910 -2.27 7.92 -23.75
CA TYR A 910 -3.70 8.18 -23.89
C TYR A 910 -4.27 8.82 -22.61
N ARG A 911 -4.73 10.08 -22.68
CA ARG A 911 -5.24 10.83 -21.51
C ARG A 911 -6.44 11.70 -21.83
N LEU A 912 -7.39 11.76 -20.90
CA LEU A 912 -8.49 12.73 -20.91
C LEU A 912 -8.07 13.97 -20.11
N LEU A 913 -7.75 15.07 -20.81
CA LEU A 913 -7.04 16.23 -20.25
C LEU A 913 -7.98 17.22 -19.54
N SER A 914 -9.12 17.57 -20.14
CA SER A 914 -10.06 18.51 -19.51
C SER A 914 -11.48 18.47 -20.11
N VAL A 915 -12.46 18.91 -19.33
CA VAL A 915 -13.80 19.28 -19.80
C VAL A 915 -14.09 20.68 -19.27
N TYR A 916 -13.98 21.70 -20.12
CA TYR A 916 -14.10 23.10 -19.69
C TYR A 916 -14.98 23.94 -20.64
N PRO A 917 -15.89 24.77 -20.09
CA PRO A 917 -16.25 24.87 -18.67
C PRO A 917 -16.91 23.59 -18.11
N ASN A 918 -16.81 23.32 -16.81
CA ASN A 918 -17.54 22.26 -16.10
C ASN A 918 -17.66 22.66 -14.60
N PRO A 919 -18.84 23.09 -14.11
CA PRO A 919 -20.14 23.06 -14.78
C PRO A 919 -20.22 24.01 -15.99
N PHE A 920 -21.08 23.70 -16.96
CA PHE A 920 -21.26 24.53 -18.17
C PHE A 920 -22.71 24.85 -18.48
N ASN A 921 -22.90 25.90 -19.29
CA ASN A 921 -24.19 26.27 -19.87
C ASN A 921 -24.12 26.14 -21.40
N ASN A 922 -24.94 25.26 -21.96
CA ASN A 922 -25.08 24.93 -23.39
C ASN A 922 -23.87 24.28 -24.10
N THR A 923 -22.63 24.75 -23.89
CA THR A 923 -21.44 24.19 -24.55
C THR A 923 -20.27 23.96 -23.59
N THR A 924 -19.57 22.84 -23.76
CA THR A 924 -18.29 22.54 -23.09
C THR A 924 -17.32 21.93 -24.08
N THR A 925 -16.02 22.16 -23.89
CA THR A 925 -14.96 21.60 -24.74
C THR A 925 -14.29 20.46 -24.00
N ILE A 926 -14.29 19.29 -24.62
CA ILE A 926 -13.62 18.09 -24.13
C ILE A 926 -12.26 18.04 -24.81
N THR A 927 -11.21 18.00 -24.02
CA THR A 927 -9.83 17.92 -24.49
C THR A 927 -9.24 16.59 -24.04
N PHE A 928 -8.72 15.81 -24.98
CA PHE A 928 -8.01 14.56 -24.72
C PHE A 928 -6.85 14.45 -25.67
N SER A 929 -5.99 13.47 -25.48
CA SER A 929 -4.78 13.36 -26.26
C SER A 929 -4.37 11.92 -26.51
N LEU A 930 -3.75 11.70 -27.67
CA LEU A 930 -3.34 10.40 -28.19
C LEU A 930 -1.85 10.42 -28.48
N GLU A 931 -1.14 9.41 -28.01
CA GLU A 931 0.29 9.24 -28.26
C GLU A 931 0.58 8.79 -29.71
N ARG A 932 -0.31 7.97 -30.28
CA ARG A 932 -0.28 7.51 -31.67
C ARG A 932 -1.66 7.55 -32.31
N ALA A 933 -1.71 7.43 -33.63
CA ALA A 933 -3.00 7.33 -34.33
C ALA A 933 -3.73 6.03 -33.94
N MET A 934 -5.00 6.14 -33.54
CA MET A 934 -5.82 4.99 -33.12
C MET A 934 -7.32 5.27 -33.18
N ALA A 935 -8.12 4.20 -33.14
CA ALA A 935 -9.57 4.26 -33.01
C ALA A 935 -9.99 4.83 -31.64
N VAL A 936 -10.80 5.89 -31.66
CA VAL A 936 -11.37 6.54 -30.47
C VAL A 936 -12.89 6.55 -30.56
N LYS A 937 -13.54 6.22 -29.45
CA LYS A 937 -14.98 6.40 -29.26
C LYS A 937 -15.25 7.28 -28.04
N LEU A 938 -15.88 8.43 -28.26
CA LEU A 938 -16.19 9.42 -27.21
C LEU A 938 -17.71 9.55 -27.08
N VAL A 939 -18.26 9.14 -25.93
CA VAL A 939 -19.70 9.02 -25.69
C VAL A 939 -20.10 9.71 -24.39
N ILE A 940 -21.23 10.41 -24.40
CA ILE A 940 -21.88 10.96 -23.21
C ILE A 940 -23.00 10.02 -22.78
N TYR A 941 -22.99 9.64 -21.51
CA TYR A 941 -24.03 8.85 -20.84
C TYR A 941 -24.81 9.71 -19.84
N ASP A 942 -26.09 9.40 -19.67
CA ASP A 942 -26.86 9.92 -18.53
C ASP A 942 -26.60 9.11 -17.25
N ILE A 943 -27.15 9.55 -16.11
CA ILE A 943 -26.96 8.89 -14.80
C ILE A 943 -27.52 7.45 -14.74
N LEU A 944 -28.32 7.02 -15.72
CA LEU A 944 -28.85 5.67 -15.84
C LEU A 944 -28.02 4.80 -16.80
N GLY A 945 -26.89 5.31 -17.30
CA GLY A 945 -26.01 4.60 -18.22
C GLY A 945 -26.52 4.55 -19.67
N ARG A 946 -27.49 5.39 -20.05
CA ARG A 946 -27.99 5.44 -21.44
C ARG A 946 -27.18 6.42 -22.27
N GLU A 947 -26.87 6.05 -23.51
CA GLU A 947 -26.18 6.93 -24.45
C GLU A 947 -27.01 8.19 -24.75
N ALA A 948 -26.50 9.34 -24.33
CA ALA A 948 -27.10 10.65 -24.55
C ALA A 948 -26.54 11.33 -25.81
N ALA A 949 -25.25 11.17 -26.12
CA ALA A 949 -24.63 11.66 -27.34
C ALA A 949 -23.35 10.88 -27.68
N VAL A 950 -23.06 10.69 -28.97
CA VAL A 950 -21.76 10.21 -29.46
C VAL A 950 -21.06 11.40 -30.12
N LEU A 951 -19.87 11.72 -29.63
CA LEU A 951 -19.10 12.90 -30.04
C LEU A 951 -17.98 12.54 -31.01
N VAL A 952 -17.41 11.34 -30.87
CA VAL A 952 -16.40 10.75 -31.77
C VAL A 952 -16.66 9.25 -31.87
N ASP A 953 -16.52 8.67 -33.06
CA ASP A 953 -16.50 7.22 -33.30
C ASP A 953 -15.70 6.96 -34.57
N GLY A 954 -14.39 6.75 -34.43
CA GLY A 954 -13.47 6.52 -35.57
C GLY A 954 -12.00 6.72 -35.26
N GLU A 955 -11.15 6.52 -36.28
CA GLU A 955 -9.69 6.75 -36.21
C GLU A 955 -9.35 8.24 -36.05
N MET A 956 -8.43 8.53 -35.13
CA MET A 956 -7.90 9.88 -34.89
C MET A 956 -6.37 9.85 -34.89
N SER A 957 -5.74 10.92 -35.42
CA SER A 957 -4.28 11.03 -35.48
C SER A 957 -3.65 11.19 -34.09
N ALA A 958 -2.36 10.91 -33.96
CA ALA A 958 -1.59 11.29 -32.77
C ALA A 958 -1.71 12.80 -32.51
N GLY A 959 -1.63 13.21 -31.23
CA GLY A 959 -1.72 14.60 -30.80
C GLY A 959 -2.94 14.92 -29.94
N ARG A 960 -3.14 16.21 -29.68
CA ARG A 960 -4.22 16.71 -28.82
C ARG A 960 -5.49 16.96 -29.63
N HIS A 961 -6.62 16.52 -29.09
CA HIS A 961 -7.93 16.66 -29.73
C HIS A 961 -8.87 17.48 -28.87
N ARG A 962 -9.61 18.39 -29.51
CA ARG A 962 -10.67 19.17 -28.88
C ARG A 962 -12.01 18.87 -29.54
N VAL A 963 -12.96 18.40 -28.76
CA VAL A 963 -14.31 18.06 -29.21
C VAL A 963 -15.32 18.86 -28.42
N GLU A 964 -16.11 19.66 -29.11
CA GLU A 964 -17.14 20.49 -28.48
C GLU A 964 -18.43 19.69 -28.29
N TRP A 965 -18.95 19.63 -27.05
CA TRP A 965 -20.27 19.11 -26.78
C TRP A 965 -21.30 20.23 -26.66
N ARG A 966 -22.25 20.26 -27.59
CA ARG A 966 -23.42 21.16 -27.56
C ARG A 966 -24.63 20.47 -26.94
N ALA A 967 -24.93 20.81 -25.70
CA ALA A 967 -25.96 20.17 -24.89
C ALA A 967 -27.32 20.90 -24.92
N GLU A 968 -27.59 21.70 -25.96
CA GLU A 968 -28.87 22.40 -26.16
C GLU A 968 -30.13 21.52 -26.01
N PRO A 969 -30.17 20.25 -26.49
CA PRO A 969 -31.35 19.39 -26.30
C PRO A 969 -31.41 18.64 -24.95
N MET A 970 -30.37 18.72 -24.12
CA MET A 970 -30.22 17.92 -22.89
C MET A 970 -30.78 18.62 -21.65
N ALA A 971 -31.24 17.88 -20.64
CA ALA A 971 -31.73 18.47 -19.39
C ALA A 971 -30.55 18.84 -18.46
N SER A 972 -30.69 19.90 -17.65
CA SER A 972 -29.71 20.19 -16.58
C SER A 972 -29.53 18.98 -15.67
N GLY A 973 -28.29 18.63 -15.33
CA GLY A 973 -28.00 17.41 -14.57
C GLY A 973 -26.56 16.94 -14.70
N ILE A 974 -26.28 15.77 -14.11
CA ILE A 974 -24.98 15.10 -14.17
C ILE A 974 -25.00 14.10 -15.33
N TYR A 975 -23.93 14.13 -16.12
CA TYR A 975 -23.64 13.21 -17.22
C TYR A 975 -22.25 12.60 -17.01
N PHE A 976 -21.99 11.46 -17.65
CA PHE A 976 -20.69 10.82 -17.67
C PHE A 976 -20.15 10.80 -19.09
N LEU A 977 -18.97 11.37 -19.29
CA LEU A 977 -18.21 11.25 -20.53
C LEU A 977 -17.36 9.99 -20.45
N GLN A 978 -17.46 9.11 -21.43
CA GLN A 978 -16.54 7.98 -21.62
C GLN A 978 -15.77 8.18 -22.91
N CYS A 979 -14.45 8.06 -22.83
CA CYS A 979 -13.56 7.92 -23.97
C CYS A 979 -13.05 6.48 -23.97
N SER A 980 -13.07 5.79 -25.11
CA SER A 980 -12.61 4.41 -25.24
C SER A 980 -11.68 4.26 -26.44
N THR A 981 -10.58 3.54 -26.26
CA THR A 981 -9.58 3.17 -27.29
C THR A 981 -9.24 1.69 -27.19
N ILE A 982 -8.32 1.19 -28.02
CA ILE A 982 -7.79 -0.18 -27.91
C ILE A 982 -6.96 -0.39 -26.63
N GLU A 983 -6.52 0.69 -26.00
CA GLU A 983 -5.63 0.70 -24.82
C GLU A 983 -6.40 0.84 -23.50
N GLY A 984 -7.71 1.12 -23.54
CA GLY A 984 -8.55 1.19 -22.35
C GLY A 984 -9.73 2.17 -22.48
N SER A 985 -10.40 2.47 -21.37
CA SER A 985 -11.46 3.49 -21.34
C SER A 985 -11.37 4.39 -20.12
N LEU A 986 -11.51 5.70 -20.33
CA LEU A 986 -11.53 6.73 -19.29
C LEU A 986 -12.94 7.31 -19.13
N ILE A 987 -13.39 7.52 -17.89
CA ILE A 987 -14.71 8.08 -17.57
C ILE A 987 -14.56 9.34 -16.72
N MET A 988 -15.29 10.41 -17.07
CA MET A 988 -15.29 11.68 -16.35
C MET A 988 -16.71 12.21 -16.12
N LYS A 989 -16.95 12.80 -14.95
CA LYS A 989 -18.22 13.45 -14.61
C LYS A 989 -18.32 14.85 -15.24
N VAL A 990 -19.44 15.14 -15.89
CA VAL A 990 -19.74 16.45 -16.49
C VAL A 990 -21.08 16.99 -15.96
N VAL A 991 -21.12 18.28 -15.60
CA VAL A 991 -22.30 18.93 -15.01
C VAL A 991 -22.85 20.01 -15.93
N LEU A 992 -24.07 19.82 -16.43
CA LEU A 992 -24.81 20.80 -17.23
C LEU A 992 -25.74 21.63 -16.34
N LEU A 993 -25.58 22.95 -16.35
CA LEU A 993 -26.41 23.93 -15.62
C LEU A 993 -27.01 24.94 -16.61
N LYS A 994 -28.29 24.78 -16.95
CA LYS A 994 -29.07 25.74 -17.74
C LYS A 994 -29.80 26.76 -16.87
#